data_AF-A0A0G0XLJ3-F1
#
_entry.id   AF-A0A0G0XLJ3-F1
#
_cell.length_a   1.000
_cell.length_b   1.000
_cell.length_c   1.000
_cell.angle_alpha   90.00
_cell.angle_beta   90.00
_cell.angle_gamma   90.00
#
_symmetry.space_group_name_H-M   'P 1'
#
loop_
_entity.id
_entity.type
_entity.pdbx_description
1 polymer ?
#
loop_
_entity_poly.entity_id
_entity_poly.type
_entity_poly.pdbx_seq_one_letter_code
_entity_poly.pdbx_strand_id
1 'polypeptide(L)'
;STSSVEACEPPTSDYTETAGDCDDLDPLIHPDAAEECNAVDDDCDWIVDEQVSQVFYFDADRDGFGNPDIMDIFCLIPATGYVANSLDCNDSNSLIYPGAVEVCDGIDNNCDWVVDEELSKQTWYFDADADGYGDQNIFEQLCSAPEGYVADGSDCDDRNFLVHPNADEQCNEVDDDCDGNIDNDVVSRFWYPDADGDGHGVEDGVVYDCLAPDSYVPVADDCDDAKDSVYPGASEVCNGADENCDGIPDDGISTTRYFQDADQDGYGASEPVIDGCSQPDGYVLYNSDCDDSNVIVYPGALELCDEQDNDCDGSVDEGVSTTYYVDNDEDGYGDIGKQIDDCSAPTGYVSVGWDCNDNDMFIYPGATETCDGLDNDCDDVADDGLEVIYHQDADGDGYGNASQSVQVCTQPASYVLDNTDCNDTDASMHPNTEEICNTIDDNCDGFIDEGLEETLWYPDEDGDGYGNIDQSKQSCAPPISYVADHSDCDDTNVFIHPDADEQCNEVDDDCDGIVDNNVVSQAWYVDRDGDGYGVSSEMLFQCQQPVGYVLNALDCDDSDTGVHPDATETCDEVDNDCDGVADDGITVSYYLDWDEDGFGTSTSTTQSCHPIAGYEPVAGDCNDSNVSVYPGATEACNGSDDDCDGVADDGLSFFTYYRDADGDTYGSSGTTKTNCALPLGYVSRAGDCDDTNGSVYPGATETCNTIDDDCDGSVDEGTAAPNTWYQDVDRDMYGNPYVKQIACIQPGGYVAKAGDCNDLSASIHPGAYEQCGDEVDNDCDNVIDGNDPECVVFIDGTELCFDSSVFDYTQGSSYDVSSDSWTLVDANDRYATAGAYATGESPFGPDDQLQIDNYISNRYGFLCVDFVGRSSVTTIFTIVSELSATSTSQVVDKKDPSTWEYAFYDDWCEKNRDVLCVSQGSYNYEICTAWNGSRLSLCV
;
A
#
# COMPACT_ATOMS: atom_id res chain seq x y z
N SER A 1 -35.60 -23.09 107.73
CA SER A 1 -35.44 -23.48 109.14
C SER A 1 -34.90 -24.89 109.20
N THR A 2 -33.93 -25.12 110.10
CA THR A 2 -33.52 -26.42 110.69
C THR A 2 -32.98 -27.52 109.76
N SER A 3 -31.63 -27.62 109.74
CA SER A 3 -30.84 -28.81 110.09
C SER A 3 -31.33 -30.20 109.67
N SER A 4 -30.56 -30.85 108.81
CA SER A 4 -30.23 -32.29 108.93
C SER A 4 -28.86 -32.56 108.31
N VAL A 5 -27.90 -32.91 109.18
CA VAL A 5 -26.58 -33.43 108.83
C VAL A 5 -26.71 -34.95 108.66
N GLU A 6 -26.35 -35.45 107.49
CA GLU A 6 -26.01 -36.86 107.25
C GLU A 6 -24.62 -36.92 106.60
N ALA A 7 -23.92 -38.01 106.88
CA ALA A 7 -22.47 -38.19 106.83
C ALA A 7 -21.86 -38.16 105.42
N CYS A 8 -20.58 -37.74 105.33
CA CYS A 8 -19.68 -38.09 104.24
C CYS A 8 -18.42 -38.78 104.79
N GLU A 9 -18.07 -39.87 104.12
CA GLU A 9 -16.89 -40.73 104.27
C GLU A 9 -15.58 -39.97 103.99
N PRO A 10 -14.40 -40.47 104.43
CA PRO A 10 -13.13 -39.77 104.22
C PRO A 10 -12.72 -39.82 102.74
N PRO A 11 -12.26 -38.71 102.15
CA PRO A 11 -11.69 -38.75 100.81
C PRO A 11 -10.31 -39.42 100.82
N THR A 12 -10.06 -40.02 99.67
CA THR A 12 -8.91 -40.82 99.25
C THR A 12 -7.60 -40.03 99.21
N SER A 13 -6.50 -40.81 99.19
CA SER A 13 -5.11 -40.43 98.93
C SER A 13 -4.90 -39.08 98.28
N ASP A 14 -4.18 -38.18 98.96
CA ASP A 14 -3.19 -37.21 98.42
C ASP A 14 -2.71 -36.30 99.57
N TYR A 15 -2.08 -36.88 100.60
CA TYR A 15 -1.40 -36.10 101.64
C TYR A 15 -0.06 -36.74 101.99
N THR A 16 1.03 -35.98 101.86
CA THR A 16 2.37 -36.33 102.35
C THR A 16 2.69 -35.52 103.61
N GLU A 17 3.04 -36.18 104.71
CA GLU A 17 3.44 -35.53 105.99
C GLU A 17 4.89 -35.00 105.95
N THR A 18 5.25 -34.20 104.95
CA THR A 18 6.58 -33.56 104.87
C THR A 18 6.45 -32.08 105.23
N ALA A 19 6.95 -31.70 106.40
CA ALA A 19 6.97 -30.30 106.81
C ALA A 19 7.92 -29.50 105.90
N GLY A 20 7.38 -28.60 105.09
CA GLY A 20 8.15 -27.74 104.18
C GLY A 20 7.43 -27.42 102.86
N ASP A 21 6.38 -28.15 102.50
CA ASP A 21 5.53 -27.89 101.32
C ASP A 21 4.86 -26.51 101.40
N CYS A 22 4.97 -25.72 100.32
CA CYS A 22 4.48 -24.35 100.23
C CYS A 22 3.19 -24.18 99.41
N ASP A 23 2.73 -25.22 98.69
CA ASP A 23 1.40 -25.26 98.06
C ASP A 23 0.75 -26.66 98.15
N ASP A 24 -0.07 -26.85 99.20
CA ASP A 24 -0.80 -28.09 99.50
C ASP A 24 -1.83 -28.53 98.42
N LEU A 25 -2.00 -27.77 97.32
CA LEU A 25 -2.92 -28.08 96.23
C LEU A 25 -2.22 -28.52 94.94
N ASP A 26 -0.89 -28.35 94.83
CA ASP A 26 -0.12 -28.71 93.65
C ASP A 26 1.03 -29.67 94.00
N PRO A 27 0.91 -30.98 93.67
CA PRO A 27 1.93 -31.98 94.01
C PRO A 27 3.26 -31.82 93.26
N LEU A 28 3.41 -30.82 92.37
CA LEU A 28 4.67 -30.48 91.72
C LEU A 28 5.51 -29.45 92.49
N ILE A 29 4.91 -28.75 93.46
CA ILE A 29 5.60 -27.72 94.27
C ILE A 29 5.99 -28.36 95.61
N HIS A 30 7.26 -28.65 95.81
CA HIS A 30 7.74 -29.27 97.05
C HIS A 30 9.26 -29.09 97.26
N PRO A 31 9.79 -29.16 98.50
CA PRO A 31 11.19 -28.88 98.83
C PRO A 31 12.33 -29.69 98.17
N ASP A 32 11.97 -30.67 97.34
CA ASP A 32 12.88 -31.55 96.58
C ASP A 32 12.56 -31.49 95.07
N ALA A 33 11.70 -30.56 94.64
CA ALA A 33 11.34 -30.36 93.25
C ALA A 33 12.53 -29.73 92.52
N ALA A 34 12.59 -29.91 91.20
CA ALA A 34 13.56 -29.20 90.39
C ALA A 34 12.90 -27.90 89.92
N GLU A 35 13.57 -26.78 90.13
CA GLU A 35 13.12 -25.46 89.64
C GLU A 35 12.83 -25.53 88.13
N GLU A 36 11.62 -25.14 87.75
CA GLU A 36 11.23 -24.90 86.37
C GLU A 36 11.08 -23.40 86.15
N CYS A 37 11.48 -22.88 84.99
CA CYS A 37 11.36 -21.45 84.77
C CYS A 37 9.90 -21.07 84.45
N ASN A 38 9.11 -20.85 85.51
CA ASN A 38 7.67 -20.63 85.45
C ASN A 38 7.20 -19.48 86.38
N ALA A 39 8.13 -18.78 87.03
CA ALA A 39 7.89 -17.71 88.01
C ALA A 39 7.19 -18.15 89.30
N VAL A 40 7.27 -19.44 89.62
CA VAL A 40 6.85 -20.09 90.86
C VAL A 40 8.12 -20.60 91.56
N ASP A 41 8.12 -20.56 92.88
CA ASP A 41 9.19 -21.13 93.73
C ASP A 41 8.84 -22.62 93.92
N ASP A 42 9.28 -23.46 92.99
CA ASP A 42 8.86 -24.87 92.88
C ASP A 42 9.48 -25.72 94.00
N ASP A 43 10.70 -25.39 94.44
CA ASP A 43 11.44 -26.06 95.51
C ASP A 43 11.29 -25.38 96.89
N CYS A 44 10.42 -24.38 96.99
CA CYS A 44 10.02 -23.72 98.23
C CYS A 44 11.19 -23.15 99.05
N ASP A 45 12.30 -22.74 98.43
CA ASP A 45 13.48 -22.17 99.11
C ASP A 45 13.41 -20.63 99.32
N TRP A 46 12.38 -19.99 98.75
CA TRP A 46 12.04 -18.56 98.81
C TRP A 46 12.80 -17.69 97.82
N ILE A 47 13.47 -18.31 96.87
CA ILE A 47 14.00 -17.70 95.66
C ILE A 47 13.17 -18.31 94.50
N VAL A 48 12.91 -17.49 93.47
CA VAL A 48 12.04 -17.90 92.35
C VAL A 48 12.94 -18.10 91.15
N ASP A 49 12.87 -19.29 90.55
CA ASP A 49 13.58 -19.72 89.33
C ASP A 49 15.13 -19.65 89.42
N GLU A 50 15.76 -19.97 90.55
CA GLU A 50 17.23 -19.97 90.61
C GLU A 50 17.88 -21.22 90.00
N GLN A 51 19.13 -21.05 89.54
CA GLN A 51 19.95 -22.10 88.91
C GLN A 51 19.40 -22.65 87.58
N VAL A 52 18.35 -22.03 87.02
CA VAL A 52 17.85 -22.27 85.67
C VAL A 52 18.12 -21.02 84.83
N SER A 53 19.14 -21.06 83.96
CA SER A 53 19.42 -19.95 83.04
C SER A 53 19.82 -20.47 81.66
N GLN A 54 19.23 -19.90 80.61
CA GLN A 54 19.54 -20.24 79.22
C GLN A 54 20.29 -19.07 78.57
N VAL A 55 21.26 -19.41 77.71
CA VAL A 55 22.05 -18.43 76.94
C VAL A 55 21.28 -18.12 75.66
N PHE A 56 21.10 -16.84 75.37
CA PHE A 56 20.50 -16.34 74.14
C PHE A 56 21.49 -15.42 73.42
N TYR A 57 21.41 -15.37 72.11
CA TYR A 57 22.32 -14.65 71.22
C TYR A 57 21.58 -13.52 70.54
N PHE A 58 22.21 -12.36 70.36
CA PHE A 58 21.56 -11.21 69.74
C PHE A 58 21.28 -11.54 68.26
N ASP A 59 20.08 -11.21 67.83
CA ASP A 59 19.57 -11.39 66.47
C ASP A 59 19.21 -9.99 65.96
N ALA A 60 20.16 -9.37 65.26
CA ALA A 60 20.12 -7.95 64.90
C ALA A 60 19.23 -7.67 63.68
N ASP A 61 19.20 -8.60 62.73
CA ASP A 61 18.41 -8.51 61.49
C ASP A 61 17.07 -9.26 61.55
N ARG A 62 16.85 -10.04 62.62
CA ARG A 62 15.59 -10.68 63.02
C ARG A 62 15.18 -11.87 62.17
N ASP A 63 16.14 -12.66 61.71
CA ASP A 63 15.88 -13.88 60.93
C ASP A 63 15.67 -15.14 61.78
N GLY A 64 15.89 -15.06 63.10
CA GLY A 64 15.74 -16.18 64.01
C GLY A 64 17.04 -16.89 64.36
N PHE A 65 18.19 -16.49 63.79
CA PHE A 65 19.52 -16.99 64.10
C PHE A 65 20.34 -15.92 64.81
N GLY A 66 21.19 -16.37 65.74
CA GLY A 66 21.84 -15.46 66.69
C GLY A 66 23.34 -15.44 66.53
N ASN A 67 23.93 -14.26 66.74
CA ASN A 67 25.36 -14.04 66.64
C ASN A 67 26.15 -14.71 67.77
N PRO A 68 27.07 -15.64 67.48
CA PRO A 68 27.84 -16.34 68.50
C PRO A 68 28.74 -15.43 69.35
N ASP A 69 29.10 -14.24 68.86
CA ASP A 69 29.97 -13.30 69.56
C ASP A 69 29.19 -12.34 70.49
N ILE A 70 27.86 -12.29 70.41
CA ILE A 70 27.01 -11.40 71.22
C ILE A 70 25.93 -12.21 71.93
N MET A 71 26.13 -12.50 73.22
CA MET A 71 25.21 -13.31 74.03
C MET A 71 24.78 -12.63 75.33
N ASP A 72 23.60 -12.99 75.82
CA ASP A 72 23.03 -12.62 77.12
C ASP A 72 22.28 -13.82 77.75
N ILE A 73 21.88 -13.73 79.02
CA ILE A 73 21.35 -14.87 79.79
C ILE A 73 19.97 -14.53 80.39
N PHE A 74 18.93 -15.31 80.06
CA PHE A 74 17.55 -15.11 80.53
C PHE A 74 16.92 -16.43 81.02
N CYS A 75 15.81 -16.33 81.76
CA CYS A 75 15.08 -17.49 82.29
C CYS A 75 13.75 -17.75 81.57
N LEU A 76 12.89 -16.75 81.38
CA LEU A 76 11.51 -16.99 80.91
C LEU A 76 11.30 -16.75 79.40
N ILE A 77 11.98 -15.75 78.82
CA ILE A 77 11.77 -15.30 77.43
C ILE A 77 13.03 -14.54 77.00
N PRO A 78 13.57 -14.74 75.77
CA PRO A 78 14.63 -13.87 75.28
C PRO A 78 14.17 -12.41 75.29
N ALA A 79 15.06 -11.49 75.68
CA ALA A 79 14.81 -10.07 75.46
C ALA A 79 14.56 -9.81 73.96
N THR A 80 13.75 -8.81 73.63
CA THR A 80 13.39 -8.51 72.23
C THR A 80 14.66 -8.31 71.39
N GLY A 81 14.85 -9.15 70.36
CA GLY A 81 16.06 -9.18 69.54
C GLY A 81 17.12 -10.19 69.98
N TYR A 82 16.77 -11.24 70.73
CA TYR A 82 17.67 -12.36 71.05
C TYR A 82 17.01 -13.71 70.75
N VAL A 83 17.80 -14.71 70.37
CA VAL A 83 17.36 -16.07 69.99
C VAL A 83 18.22 -17.15 70.64
N ALA A 84 17.73 -18.39 70.72
CA ALA A 84 18.36 -19.45 71.53
C ALA A 84 19.54 -20.16 70.83
N ASN A 85 19.76 -19.93 69.53
CA ASN A 85 20.83 -20.55 68.75
C ASN A 85 21.92 -19.51 68.43
N SER A 86 23.15 -19.98 68.18
CA SER A 86 24.34 -19.14 67.97
C SER A 86 24.94 -19.30 66.58
N LEU A 87 24.08 -19.55 65.58
CA LEU A 87 24.52 -20.16 64.34
C LEU A 87 24.69 -19.15 63.19
N ASP A 88 24.35 -17.88 63.41
CA ASP A 88 24.42 -16.84 62.39
C ASP A 88 25.87 -16.38 62.15
N CYS A 89 26.35 -16.48 60.90
CA CYS A 89 27.67 -16.02 60.48
C CYS A 89 27.68 -14.57 59.96
N ASN A 90 26.52 -13.96 59.70
CA ASN A 90 26.37 -12.56 59.35
C ASN A 90 25.03 -11.95 59.86
N ASP A 91 25.04 -11.65 61.15
CA ASP A 91 24.01 -10.97 61.97
C ASP A 91 23.78 -9.49 61.60
N SER A 92 23.85 -9.16 60.32
CA SER A 92 23.45 -7.88 59.77
C SER A 92 22.73 -8.03 58.42
N ASN A 93 22.55 -9.26 57.96
CA ASN A 93 21.89 -9.62 56.74
C ASN A 93 21.07 -10.92 56.93
N SER A 94 19.75 -10.77 57.03
CA SER A 94 18.77 -11.84 57.26
C SER A 94 18.64 -12.87 56.12
N LEU A 95 19.49 -12.78 55.10
CA LEU A 95 19.62 -13.74 54.01
C LEU A 95 20.82 -14.69 54.21
N ILE A 96 21.61 -14.52 55.27
CA ILE A 96 22.83 -15.30 55.51
C ILE A 96 22.70 -16.00 56.87
N TYR A 97 22.27 -17.26 56.86
CA TYR A 97 22.04 -18.06 58.06
C TYR A 97 22.10 -19.56 57.76
N PRO A 98 22.30 -20.42 58.76
CA PRO A 98 22.34 -21.86 58.56
C PRO A 98 21.08 -22.46 57.96
N GLY A 99 21.24 -23.06 56.78
CA GLY A 99 20.13 -23.62 56.00
C GLY A 99 19.47 -22.62 55.05
N ALA A 100 20.00 -21.40 54.93
CA ALA A 100 19.70 -20.53 53.80
C ALA A 100 20.10 -21.22 52.48
N VAL A 101 19.44 -20.84 51.38
CA VAL A 101 19.78 -21.34 50.05
C VAL A 101 20.98 -20.56 49.53
N GLU A 102 22.05 -21.26 49.15
CA GLU A 102 23.22 -20.64 48.49
C GLU A 102 22.79 -19.89 47.23
N VAL A 103 23.36 -18.71 47.01
CA VAL A 103 23.18 -17.92 45.79
C VAL A 103 24.55 -17.55 45.25
N CYS A 104 24.70 -17.51 43.92
CA CYS A 104 26.01 -17.33 43.28
C CYS A 104 26.55 -15.89 43.40
N ASP A 105 26.99 -15.50 44.59
CA ASP A 105 27.49 -14.17 44.92
C ASP A 105 28.90 -14.19 45.55
N GLY A 106 29.48 -15.38 45.74
CA GLY A 106 30.79 -15.57 46.35
C GLY A 106 30.80 -15.38 47.86
N ILE A 107 29.62 -15.40 48.50
CA ILE A 107 29.40 -15.36 49.94
C ILE A 107 28.86 -16.73 50.35
N ASP A 108 29.32 -17.24 51.49
CA ASP A 108 28.77 -18.44 52.12
C ASP A 108 27.45 -18.06 52.81
N ASN A 109 26.32 -18.27 52.11
CA ASN A 109 25.00 -17.82 52.58
C ASN A 109 24.44 -18.75 53.67
N ASN A 110 24.79 -20.03 53.63
CA ASN A 110 24.29 -21.06 54.52
C ASN A 110 25.21 -21.35 55.72
N CYS A 111 26.31 -20.59 55.85
CA CYS A 111 27.27 -20.65 56.95
C CYS A 111 27.93 -22.03 57.14
N ASP A 112 28.11 -22.83 56.08
CA ASP A 112 28.71 -24.16 56.13
C ASP A 112 30.23 -24.19 55.86
N TRP A 113 30.81 -23.02 55.57
CA TRP A 113 32.23 -22.77 55.28
C TRP A 113 32.70 -23.21 53.88
N VAL A 114 31.76 -23.56 53.02
CA VAL A 114 31.93 -23.69 51.58
C VAL A 114 31.18 -22.52 50.94
N VAL A 115 31.60 -22.12 49.73
CA VAL A 115 31.02 -20.95 49.04
C VAL A 115 30.45 -21.48 47.72
N ASP A 116 29.18 -21.18 47.46
CA ASP A 116 28.45 -21.51 46.24
C ASP A 116 28.37 -23.02 45.93
N GLU A 117 28.29 -23.89 46.95
CA GLU A 117 28.14 -25.34 46.78
C GLU A 117 26.71 -25.80 46.48
N GLU A 118 26.59 -27.02 45.93
CA GLU A 118 25.32 -27.64 45.52
C GLU A 118 24.47 -26.84 44.49
N LEU A 119 24.99 -25.73 43.98
CA LEU A 119 24.45 -24.97 42.87
C LEU A 119 24.78 -25.63 41.51
N SER A 120 23.79 -25.64 40.61
CA SER A 120 23.97 -26.09 39.22
C SER A 120 24.85 -25.08 38.47
N LYS A 121 26.10 -25.46 38.20
CA LYS A 121 27.00 -24.67 37.34
C LYS A 121 26.42 -24.56 35.95
N GLN A 122 26.31 -23.33 35.45
CA GLN A 122 25.94 -23.08 34.06
C GLN A 122 27.18 -23.26 33.17
N THR A 123 26.94 -23.57 31.90
CA THR A 123 28.01 -23.62 30.91
C THR A 123 28.06 -22.26 30.23
N TRP A 124 29.24 -21.67 30.16
CA TRP A 124 29.51 -20.36 29.57
C TRP A 124 30.42 -20.55 28.36
N TYR A 125 30.09 -19.96 27.23
CA TYR A 125 30.79 -20.07 25.95
C TYR A 125 31.62 -18.82 25.70
N PHE A 126 32.84 -18.96 25.19
CA PHE A 126 33.70 -17.82 24.88
C PHE A 126 33.08 -17.05 23.72
N ASP A 127 32.97 -15.73 23.90
CA ASP A 127 32.41 -14.80 22.93
C ASP A 127 33.56 -13.91 22.44
N ALA A 128 34.09 -14.21 21.26
CA ALA A 128 35.34 -13.60 20.79
C ALA A 128 35.15 -12.24 20.10
N ASP A 129 33.96 -11.99 19.54
CA ASP A 129 33.62 -10.75 18.83
C ASP A 129 32.62 -9.85 19.59
N ALA A 130 32.13 -10.32 20.73
CA ALA A 130 31.31 -9.62 21.71
C ALA A 130 29.87 -9.34 21.25
N ASP A 131 29.25 -10.26 20.51
CA ASP A 131 27.88 -10.12 19.99
C ASP A 131 26.79 -10.73 20.89
N GLY A 132 27.18 -11.48 21.93
CA GLY A 132 26.24 -12.10 22.88
C GLY A 132 26.04 -13.61 22.69
N TYR A 133 26.57 -14.19 21.61
CA TYR A 133 26.62 -15.63 21.34
C TYR A 133 28.08 -16.10 21.38
N GLY A 134 28.31 -17.37 21.71
CA GLY A 134 29.67 -17.89 21.88
C GLY A 134 29.89 -19.24 21.22
N ASP A 135 31.15 -19.62 21.03
CA ASP A 135 31.50 -20.89 20.39
C ASP A 135 31.14 -22.08 21.28
N GLN A 136 30.18 -22.91 20.85
CA GLN A 136 29.81 -24.19 21.50
C GLN A 136 30.99 -25.11 21.82
N ASN A 137 32.13 -24.96 21.13
CA ASN A 137 33.32 -25.78 21.32
C ASN A 137 34.32 -25.19 22.33
N ILE A 138 34.14 -23.93 22.75
CA ILE A 138 35.01 -23.23 23.70
C ILE A 138 34.17 -22.78 24.90
N PHE A 139 34.10 -23.62 25.93
CA PHE A 139 33.27 -23.35 27.10
C PHE A 139 33.95 -23.61 28.45
N GLU A 140 33.46 -22.92 29.49
CA GLU A 140 33.78 -23.13 30.89
C GLU A 140 32.49 -23.41 31.70
N GLN A 141 32.60 -24.08 32.86
CA GLN A 141 31.46 -24.36 33.74
C GLN A 141 31.62 -23.66 35.08
N LEU A 142 30.88 -22.57 35.25
CA LEU A 142 30.94 -21.67 36.40
C LEU A 142 29.52 -21.26 36.83
N CYS A 143 29.38 -20.78 38.05
CA CYS A 143 28.09 -20.35 38.57
C CYS A 143 27.69 -18.95 38.05
N SER A 144 28.66 -18.14 37.60
CA SER A 144 28.48 -16.83 36.95
C SER A 144 29.42 -16.65 35.76
N ALA A 145 29.04 -15.78 34.82
CA ALA A 145 29.77 -15.53 33.58
C ALA A 145 31.19 -15.02 33.83
N PRO A 146 32.24 -15.73 33.35
CA PRO A 146 33.57 -15.15 33.31
C PRO A 146 33.64 -14.03 32.25
N GLU A 147 34.58 -13.10 32.43
CA GLU A 147 34.76 -11.97 31.50
C GLU A 147 35.08 -12.48 30.08
N GLY A 148 34.27 -12.08 29.09
CA GLY A 148 34.38 -12.54 27.69
C GLY A 148 33.69 -13.87 27.39
N TYR A 149 32.72 -14.29 28.23
CA TYR A 149 31.90 -15.48 27.97
C TYR A 149 30.42 -15.18 28.16
N VAL A 150 29.57 -15.89 27.42
CA VAL A 150 28.11 -15.73 27.37
C VAL A 150 27.41 -17.08 27.61
N ALA A 151 26.12 -17.03 27.96
CA ALA A 151 25.36 -18.25 28.30
C ALA A 151 24.94 -19.04 27.06
N ASP A 152 24.84 -18.38 25.92
CA ASP A 152 24.40 -18.99 24.67
C ASP A 152 25.59 -19.44 23.82
N GLY A 153 25.55 -20.69 23.36
CA GLY A 153 26.66 -21.34 22.65
C GLY A 153 26.39 -21.56 21.16
N SER A 154 25.30 -21.01 20.62
CA SER A 154 24.84 -21.34 19.28
C SER A 154 25.50 -20.54 18.14
N ASP A 155 26.60 -19.85 18.40
CA ASP A 155 27.36 -19.17 17.35
C ASP A 155 28.12 -20.18 16.46
N CYS A 156 27.86 -20.10 15.15
CA CYS A 156 28.48 -20.92 14.13
C CYS A 156 29.78 -20.32 13.54
N ASP A 157 30.05 -19.02 13.72
CA ASP A 157 31.34 -18.35 13.48
C ASP A 157 31.63 -17.21 14.48
N ASP A 158 32.04 -17.59 15.71
CA ASP A 158 32.50 -16.78 16.87
C ASP A 158 33.76 -15.93 16.60
N ARG A 159 33.84 -15.28 15.46
CA ARG A 159 34.82 -14.27 15.06
C ARG A 159 34.18 -13.17 14.21
N ASN A 160 32.92 -13.35 13.83
CA ASN A 160 32.16 -12.45 13.01
C ASN A 160 30.83 -12.12 13.69
N PHE A 161 30.75 -10.95 14.31
CA PHE A 161 29.58 -10.42 15.04
C PHE A 161 28.27 -10.31 14.22
N LEU A 162 28.29 -10.65 12.93
CA LEU A 162 27.14 -10.68 12.02
C LEU A 162 26.59 -12.09 11.79
N VAL A 163 27.27 -13.13 12.28
CA VAL A 163 26.90 -14.54 12.10
C VAL A 163 26.57 -15.09 13.47
N HIS A 164 25.28 -15.14 13.78
CA HIS A 164 24.81 -15.60 15.06
C HIS A 164 23.33 -16.02 14.98
N PRO A 165 22.85 -16.82 15.92
CA PRO A 165 21.43 -17.15 16.04
C PRO A 165 20.53 -15.91 15.98
N ASN A 166 19.50 -15.94 15.14
CA ASN A 166 18.58 -14.83 14.88
C ASN A 166 19.23 -13.59 14.20
N ALA A 167 20.41 -13.71 13.59
CA ALA A 167 20.86 -12.70 12.63
C ALA A 167 19.91 -12.69 11.42
N ASP A 168 19.80 -11.56 10.74
CA ASP A 168 19.08 -11.51 9.47
C ASP A 168 19.94 -12.15 8.38
N GLU A 169 19.41 -13.17 7.72
CA GLU A 169 20.02 -13.81 6.55
C GLU A 169 20.32 -12.77 5.46
N GLN A 170 21.58 -12.71 5.03
CA GLN A 170 22.00 -11.90 3.88
C GLN A 170 22.24 -12.85 2.71
N CYS A 171 21.84 -12.50 1.46
CA CYS A 171 22.15 -13.35 0.29
C CYS A 171 23.68 -13.36 0.00
N ASN A 172 24.46 -14.09 0.80
CA ASN A 172 25.92 -14.07 0.83
C ASN A 172 26.55 -15.50 0.84
N GLU A 173 25.71 -16.55 0.74
CA GLU A 173 26.08 -17.97 0.83
C GLU A 173 26.68 -18.41 2.19
N VAL A 174 26.43 -17.64 3.24
CA VAL A 174 26.73 -17.95 4.66
C VAL A 174 25.40 -18.23 5.36
N ASP A 175 25.42 -19.17 6.29
CA ASP A 175 24.33 -19.42 7.23
C ASP A 175 24.50 -18.38 8.35
N ASP A 176 23.94 -17.19 8.14
CA ASP A 176 24.14 -16.03 9.02
C ASP A 176 23.37 -16.21 10.32
N ASP A 177 22.18 -16.84 10.27
CA ASP A 177 21.31 -17.07 11.43
C ASP A 177 21.56 -18.40 12.16
N CYS A 178 22.54 -19.18 11.69
CA CYS A 178 22.97 -20.48 12.22
C CYS A 178 21.83 -21.52 12.32
N ASP A 179 20.78 -21.43 11.49
CA ASP A 179 19.65 -22.38 11.46
C ASP A 179 19.94 -23.66 10.64
N GLY A 180 21.05 -23.67 9.89
CA GLY A 180 21.51 -24.79 9.07
C GLY A 180 21.03 -24.75 7.61
N ASN A 181 20.27 -23.72 7.23
CA ASN A 181 19.94 -23.34 5.88
C ASN A 181 20.83 -22.16 5.46
N ILE A 182 20.83 -21.83 4.17
CA ILE A 182 21.62 -20.73 3.63
C ILE A 182 20.64 -19.88 2.81
N ASP A 183 20.55 -18.59 3.13
CA ASP A 183 19.77 -17.53 2.47
C ASP A 183 18.25 -17.78 2.42
N ASN A 184 17.64 -18.43 3.41
CA ASN A 184 16.22 -18.85 3.35
C ASN A 184 15.21 -17.81 3.87
N ASP A 185 15.64 -16.90 4.76
CA ASP A 185 14.74 -15.95 5.43
C ASP A 185 14.89 -14.50 4.91
N VAL A 186 15.60 -14.33 3.79
CA VAL A 186 15.71 -13.04 3.09
C VAL A 186 14.39 -12.72 2.38
N VAL A 187 13.90 -11.48 2.51
CA VAL A 187 12.70 -10.99 1.81
C VAL A 187 12.90 -11.18 0.30
N SER A 188 12.23 -12.17 -0.27
CA SER A 188 12.36 -12.42 -1.71
C SER A 188 11.67 -11.30 -2.48
N ARG A 189 12.33 -10.81 -3.53
CA ARG A 189 11.90 -9.64 -4.31
C ARG A 189 11.14 -10.10 -5.55
N PHE A 190 10.20 -9.26 -5.99
CA PHE A 190 9.60 -9.40 -7.32
C PHE A 190 10.62 -8.99 -8.37
N TRP A 191 10.89 -9.90 -9.29
CA TRP A 191 11.74 -9.70 -10.45
C TRP A 191 10.85 -9.77 -11.68
N TYR A 192 10.84 -8.73 -12.48
CA TYR A 192 10.04 -8.59 -13.69
C TYR A 192 10.90 -8.98 -14.89
N PRO A 193 10.37 -9.78 -15.83
CA PRO A 193 11.09 -10.07 -17.07
C PRO A 193 11.46 -8.76 -17.74
N ASP A 194 12.71 -8.68 -18.16
CA ASP A 194 13.28 -7.59 -18.95
C ASP A 194 13.79 -8.25 -20.23
N ALA A 195 12.88 -8.40 -21.20
CA ALA A 195 13.13 -9.22 -22.37
C ALA A 195 14.01 -8.53 -23.41
N ASP A 196 14.04 -7.20 -23.42
CA ASP A 196 14.88 -6.39 -24.29
C ASP A 196 16.16 -5.85 -23.61
N GLY A 197 16.24 -5.90 -22.28
CA GLY A 197 17.43 -5.69 -21.49
C GLY A 197 17.68 -4.21 -21.12
N ASP A 198 16.64 -3.38 -21.10
CA ASP A 198 16.76 -1.93 -20.91
C ASP A 198 16.77 -1.47 -19.44
N GLY A 199 16.48 -2.38 -18.49
CA GLY A 199 16.44 -2.08 -17.07
C GLY A 199 15.03 -1.90 -16.50
N HIS A 200 14.01 -1.88 -17.35
CA HIS A 200 12.60 -1.80 -17.03
C HIS A 200 11.93 -3.13 -17.42
N GLY A 201 10.93 -3.56 -16.66
CA GLY A 201 10.32 -4.87 -16.87
C GLY A 201 8.80 -4.81 -16.89
N VAL A 202 8.18 -5.85 -17.44
CA VAL A 202 6.71 -5.96 -17.48
C VAL A 202 6.17 -6.76 -16.30
N GLU A 203 4.99 -6.38 -15.79
CA GLU A 203 4.32 -7.11 -14.70
C GLU A 203 4.01 -8.59 -15.06
N ASP A 204 3.87 -8.90 -16.34
CA ASP A 204 3.53 -10.23 -16.85
C ASP A 204 4.75 -11.16 -16.91
N GLY A 205 4.81 -12.15 -16.02
CA GLY A 205 5.90 -13.14 -15.97
C GLY A 205 6.86 -12.98 -14.79
N VAL A 206 6.46 -12.16 -13.80
CA VAL A 206 7.19 -11.95 -12.55
C VAL A 206 7.64 -13.25 -11.87
N VAL A 207 8.89 -13.25 -11.39
CA VAL A 207 9.50 -14.35 -10.63
C VAL A 207 9.81 -13.87 -9.20
N TYR A 208 9.75 -14.79 -8.25
CA TYR A 208 9.99 -14.55 -6.84
C TYR A 208 11.30 -15.23 -6.44
N ASP A 209 12.34 -14.44 -6.15
CA ASP A 209 13.68 -14.94 -5.80
C ASP A 209 14.47 -13.88 -4.98
N CYS A 210 15.50 -14.31 -4.25
CA CYS A 210 16.34 -13.39 -3.44
C CYS A 210 17.33 -12.61 -4.32
N LEU A 211 17.86 -13.26 -5.37
CA LEU A 211 18.71 -12.65 -6.38
C LEU A 211 17.98 -12.53 -7.71
N ALA A 212 18.30 -11.48 -8.48
CA ALA A 212 17.76 -11.28 -9.82
C ALA A 212 18.09 -12.50 -10.71
N PRO A 213 17.08 -13.20 -11.26
CA PRO A 213 17.34 -14.13 -12.33
C PRO A 213 17.93 -13.39 -13.55
N ASP A 214 18.72 -14.09 -14.36
CA ASP A 214 19.26 -13.52 -15.60
C ASP A 214 18.09 -13.01 -16.49
N SER A 215 18.18 -11.76 -16.96
CA SER A 215 17.14 -11.05 -17.75
C SER A 215 15.88 -10.68 -16.98
N TYR A 216 16.02 -10.32 -15.70
CA TYR A 216 14.94 -9.75 -14.90
C TYR A 216 15.43 -8.53 -14.10
N VAL A 217 14.51 -7.59 -13.86
CA VAL A 217 14.78 -6.31 -13.20
C VAL A 217 13.74 -6.03 -12.11
N PRO A 218 14.04 -5.17 -11.12
CA PRO A 218 13.18 -4.99 -9.96
C PRO A 218 12.09 -3.92 -10.15
N VAL A 219 11.96 -3.34 -11.34
CA VAL A 219 11.05 -2.23 -11.67
C VAL A 219 10.05 -2.71 -12.72
N ALA A 220 8.75 -2.46 -12.50
CA ALA A 220 7.65 -2.88 -13.35
C ALA A 220 6.92 -1.71 -14.00
N ASP A 221 7.65 -0.91 -14.76
CA ASP A 221 7.19 0.34 -15.31
C ASP A 221 7.33 0.41 -16.84
N ASP A 222 7.71 -0.70 -17.47
CA ASP A 222 7.78 -0.84 -18.91
C ASP A 222 6.38 -1.07 -19.52
N CYS A 223 5.98 -0.18 -20.42
CA CYS A 223 4.72 -0.27 -21.14
C CYS A 223 4.79 -1.09 -22.44
N ASP A 224 5.99 -1.48 -22.92
CA ASP A 224 6.25 -2.39 -24.05
C ASP A 224 7.64 -3.11 -23.95
N ASP A 225 7.74 -4.13 -23.08
CA ASP A 225 8.91 -5.03 -22.81
C ASP A 225 9.42 -5.86 -24.01
N ALA A 226 8.98 -5.53 -25.22
CA ALA A 226 9.57 -6.02 -26.46
C ALA A 226 10.47 -4.97 -27.13
N LYS A 227 10.54 -3.74 -26.60
CA LYS A 227 11.27 -2.62 -27.17
C LYS A 227 12.01 -1.80 -26.11
N ASP A 228 13.34 -1.95 -26.15
CA ASP A 228 14.35 -1.22 -25.36
C ASP A 228 14.34 0.32 -25.49
N SER A 229 13.37 0.88 -26.22
CA SER A 229 13.17 2.30 -26.46
C SER A 229 11.89 2.84 -25.84
N VAL A 230 11.10 2.00 -25.17
CA VAL A 230 9.80 2.37 -24.60
C VAL A 230 9.85 2.09 -23.11
N TYR A 231 10.19 3.10 -22.33
CA TYR A 231 10.31 2.98 -20.88
C TYR A 231 10.23 4.37 -20.24
N PRO A 232 9.91 4.47 -18.95
CA PRO A 232 9.84 5.74 -18.24
C PRO A 232 11.12 6.58 -18.33
N GLY A 233 11.02 7.72 -19.03
CA GLY A 233 12.15 8.63 -19.27
C GLY A 233 12.87 8.44 -20.62
N ALA A 234 12.37 7.56 -21.51
CA ALA A 234 12.82 7.51 -22.89
C ALA A 234 12.57 8.85 -23.62
N SER A 235 13.31 9.08 -24.70
CA SER A 235 13.13 10.29 -25.52
C SER A 235 12.04 10.10 -26.55
N GLU A 236 11.05 11.00 -26.53
CA GLU A 236 9.91 11.00 -27.43
C GLU A 236 10.33 11.12 -28.90
N VAL A 237 9.64 10.37 -29.78
CA VAL A 237 9.83 10.42 -31.23
C VAL A 237 8.48 10.60 -31.93
N CYS A 238 8.35 11.55 -32.88
CA CYS A 238 7.04 12.03 -33.32
C CYS A 238 6.27 11.01 -34.16
N ASN A 239 5.57 10.11 -33.48
CA ASN A 239 4.91 8.94 -34.05
C ASN A 239 3.56 8.65 -33.35
N GLY A 240 3.21 9.37 -32.29
CA GLY A 240 1.98 9.24 -31.52
C GLY A 240 1.95 8.06 -30.55
N ALA A 241 3.09 7.40 -30.32
CA ALA A 241 3.32 6.49 -29.21
C ALA A 241 3.93 7.27 -28.03
N ASP A 242 3.79 6.69 -26.86
CA ASP A 242 4.20 7.27 -25.59
C ASP A 242 5.46 6.53 -25.17
N GLU A 243 6.61 6.96 -25.69
CA GLU A 243 7.87 6.27 -25.47
C GLU A 243 8.32 6.36 -24.01
N ASN A 244 8.03 7.48 -23.35
CA ASN A 244 8.41 7.71 -21.97
C ASN A 244 7.34 7.21 -20.95
N CYS A 245 6.31 6.51 -21.42
CA CYS A 245 5.20 5.97 -20.64
C CYS A 245 4.55 7.00 -19.67
N ASP A 246 4.58 8.30 -19.98
CA ASP A 246 4.06 9.39 -19.13
C ASP A 246 2.57 9.72 -19.38
N GLY A 247 1.98 9.07 -20.39
CA GLY A 247 0.60 9.23 -20.81
C GLY A 247 0.39 10.29 -21.89
N ILE A 248 1.45 10.94 -22.39
CA ILE A 248 1.41 12.02 -23.38
C ILE A 248 2.35 11.71 -24.56
N PRO A 249 1.80 11.19 -25.67
CA PRO A 249 2.60 10.96 -26.87
C PRO A 249 3.26 12.23 -27.45
N ASP A 250 4.53 12.13 -27.84
CA ASP A 250 5.34 13.08 -28.62
C ASP A 250 5.74 14.42 -27.94
N ASP A 251 5.86 14.49 -26.61
CA ASP A 251 6.27 15.74 -25.94
C ASP A 251 7.76 16.07 -26.15
N GLY A 252 8.10 17.34 -26.45
CA GLY A 252 9.50 17.81 -26.56
C GLY A 252 10.19 17.72 -27.94
N ILE A 253 9.47 17.52 -29.04
CA ILE A 253 10.04 17.33 -30.40
C ILE A 253 10.03 18.61 -31.28
N SER A 254 11.05 18.79 -32.15
CA SER A 254 11.21 19.94 -33.07
C SER A 254 10.35 19.85 -34.34
N THR A 255 9.75 20.98 -34.71
CA THR A 255 8.65 21.11 -35.67
C THR A 255 9.08 21.70 -37.04
N THR A 256 8.50 21.24 -38.15
CA THR A 256 8.67 21.75 -39.53
C THR A 256 7.81 22.99 -39.80
N ARG A 257 8.34 23.97 -40.55
CA ARG A 257 7.65 25.21 -40.92
C ARG A 257 6.72 25.05 -42.13
N TYR A 258 5.46 25.40 -41.93
CA TYR A 258 4.41 25.46 -42.95
C TYR A 258 3.95 26.90 -43.16
N PHE A 259 3.63 27.25 -44.39
CA PHE A 259 3.19 28.57 -44.84
C PHE A 259 1.68 28.62 -44.83
N GLN A 260 1.11 29.70 -44.28
CA GLN A 260 -0.33 29.85 -44.27
C GLN A 260 -0.82 29.85 -45.72
N ASP A 261 -1.78 28.98 -45.98
CA ASP A 261 -2.50 28.88 -47.24
C ASP A 261 -3.88 29.47 -46.94
N ALA A 262 -3.94 30.81 -46.96
CA ALA A 262 -5.08 31.51 -46.34
C ALA A 262 -6.35 31.35 -47.17
N ASP A 263 -6.21 30.99 -48.45
CA ASP A 263 -7.29 30.79 -49.39
C ASP A 263 -7.50 29.31 -49.79
N GLN A 264 -6.58 28.42 -49.39
CA GLN A 264 -6.65 26.95 -49.43
C GLN A 264 -6.46 26.33 -50.81
N ASP A 265 -5.59 26.88 -51.66
CA ASP A 265 -5.30 26.33 -52.98
C ASP A 265 -4.11 25.36 -53.04
N GLY A 266 -3.39 25.20 -51.93
CA GLY A 266 -2.22 24.33 -51.83
C GLY A 266 -0.88 25.05 -51.89
N TYR A 267 -0.86 26.36 -52.15
CA TYR A 267 0.29 27.24 -52.09
C TYR A 267 0.06 28.30 -51.01
N GLY A 268 1.11 28.64 -50.28
CA GLY A 268 1.00 29.57 -49.15
C GLY A 268 1.80 30.84 -49.38
N ALA A 269 1.38 31.93 -48.73
CA ALA A 269 2.16 33.16 -48.67
C ALA A 269 3.47 32.90 -47.95
N SER A 270 4.47 33.69 -48.31
CA SER A 270 5.73 33.74 -47.57
C SER A 270 5.58 34.03 -46.06
N GLU A 271 4.45 34.61 -45.60
CA GLU A 271 4.07 34.85 -44.20
C GLU A 271 2.54 35.04 -44.07
N PRO A 272 1.84 34.62 -42.99
CA PRO A 272 2.37 34.01 -41.75
C PRO A 272 2.75 32.53 -41.88
N VAL A 273 3.58 32.04 -40.96
CA VAL A 273 4.04 30.64 -40.90
C VAL A 273 3.73 29.99 -39.54
N ILE A 274 3.51 28.67 -39.53
CA ILE A 274 3.37 27.84 -38.32
C ILE A 274 4.40 26.72 -38.34
N ASP A 275 4.93 26.32 -37.19
CA ASP A 275 5.84 25.19 -37.08
C ASP A 275 5.07 23.98 -36.44
N GLY A 276 5.02 22.82 -37.10
CA GLY A 276 4.44 21.56 -36.58
C GLY A 276 5.23 20.31 -37.02
N CYS A 277 5.15 19.17 -36.33
CA CYS A 277 5.89 17.96 -36.74
C CYS A 277 5.33 17.32 -38.04
N SER A 278 4.06 17.62 -38.35
CA SER A 278 3.38 17.32 -39.61
C SER A 278 2.51 18.52 -40.02
N GLN A 279 2.07 18.56 -41.28
CA GLN A 279 1.41 19.71 -41.92
C GLN A 279 0.09 20.09 -41.23
N PRO A 280 -0.01 21.27 -40.58
CA PRO A 280 -1.24 21.71 -39.94
C PRO A 280 -2.31 22.13 -40.95
N ASP A 281 -3.57 21.97 -40.57
CA ASP A 281 -4.71 22.37 -41.39
C ASP A 281 -4.68 23.88 -41.70
N GLY A 282 -4.81 24.24 -42.99
CA GLY A 282 -4.73 25.62 -43.48
C GLY A 282 -3.29 26.13 -43.68
N TYR A 283 -2.30 25.24 -43.63
CA TYR A 283 -0.91 25.55 -43.92
C TYR A 283 -0.30 24.52 -44.86
N VAL A 284 0.62 24.95 -45.72
CA VAL A 284 1.22 24.15 -46.79
C VAL A 284 2.72 24.31 -46.88
N LEU A 285 3.38 23.42 -47.60
CA LEU A 285 4.83 23.39 -47.69
C LEU A 285 5.39 24.38 -48.73
N TYR A 286 4.58 24.77 -49.72
CA TYR A 286 5.01 25.50 -50.90
C TYR A 286 4.73 27.00 -50.76
N ASN A 287 5.75 27.84 -50.78
CA ASN A 287 5.65 29.28 -50.47
C ASN A 287 5.56 30.21 -51.70
N SER A 288 4.97 29.73 -52.79
CA SER A 288 5.06 30.37 -54.11
C SER A 288 3.79 31.05 -54.57
N ASP A 289 2.87 31.33 -53.65
CA ASP A 289 1.66 32.09 -53.92
C ASP A 289 1.97 33.61 -54.04
N CYS A 290 1.52 34.22 -55.14
CA CYS A 290 1.69 35.64 -55.40
C CYS A 290 0.52 36.52 -54.86
N ASP A 291 -0.63 35.93 -54.54
CA ASP A 291 -1.74 36.54 -53.79
C ASP A 291 -2.52 35.49 -52.97
N ASP A 292 -1.92 35.09 -51.85
CA ASP A 292 -2.41 34.12 -50.83
C ASP A 292 -3.71 34.54 -50.11
N SER A 293 -4.42 35.52 -50.64
CA SER A 293 -5.76 35.88 -50.20
C SER A 293 -6.84 35.50 -51.22
N ASN A 294 -6.44 34.85 -52.31
CA ASN A 294 -7.23 34.58 -53.48
C ASN A 294 -6.92 33.20 -54.11
N VAL A 295 -7.73 32.20 -53.75
CA VAL A 295 -7.64 30.75 -54.09
C VAL A 295 -7.54 30.39 -55.59
N ILE A 296 -7.63 31.38 -56.46
CA ILE A 296 -7.54 31.25 -57.92
C ILE A 296 -6.25 31.89 -58.46
N VAL A 297 -5.38 32.40 -57.59
CA VAL A 297 -4.11 33.05 -57.93
C VAL A 297 -2.97 32.21 -57.37
N TYR A 298 -2.50 31.24 -58.14
CA TYR A 298 -1.41 30.36 -57.73
C TYR A 298 -0.63 29.85 -58.93
N PRO A 299 0.63 29.38 -58.73
CA PRO A 299 1.45 28.88 -59.82
C PRO A 299 0.76 27.79 -60.68
N GLY A 300 0.39 28.15 -61.90
CA GLY A 300 -0.30 27.26 -62.86
C GLY A 300 -1.83 27.22 -62.78
N ALA A 301 -2.48 28.21 -62.14
CA ALA A 301 -3.92 28.42 -62.21
C ALA A 301 -4.40 28.77 -63.64
N LEU A 302 -5.72 28.83 -63.84
CA LEU A 302 -6.31 29.23 -65.13
C LEU A 302 -6.60 30.74 -65.10
N GLU A 303 -6.02 31.48 -66.06
CA GLU A 303 -6.27 32.92 -66.25
C GLU A 303 -7.76 33.26 -66.33
N LEU A 304 -8.18 34.34 -65.66
CA LEU A 304 -9.52 34.91 -65.76
C LEU A 304 -9.49 36.18 -66.63
N CYS A 305 -10.58 36.96 -66.65
CA CYS A 305 -10.64 38.27 -67.31
C CYS A 305 -10.74 39.34 -66.21
N ASP A 306 -9.76 39.37 -65.31
CA ASP A 306 -9.79 40.20 -64.09
C ASP A 306 -8.61 41.16 -63.96
N GLU A 307 -7.77 41.27 -65.01
CA GLU A 307 -6.54 42.06 -65.04
C GLU A 307 -5.50 41.60 -64.00
N GLN A 308 -5.62 40.37 -63.50
CA GLN A 308 -4.67 39.74 -62.57
C GLN A 308 -3.89 38.63 -63.27
N ASP A 309 -2.70 38.38 -62.76
CA ASP A 309 -1.82 37.28 -63.19
C ASP A 309 -2.18 36.09 -62.31
N ASN A 310 -3.22 35.34 -62.70
CA ASN A 310 -3.79 34.28 -61.86
C ASN A 310 -2.84 33.09 -61.77
N ASP A 311 -2.04 32.82 -62.78
CA ASP A 311 -1.12 31.69 -62.78
C ASP A 311 0.30 32.00 -62.27
N CYS A 312 0.51 33.24 -61.81
CA CYS A 312 1.76 33.78 -61.28
C CYS A 312 2.96 33.63 -62.25
N ASP A 313 2.72 33.58 -63.57
CA ASP A 313 3.75 33.42 -64.59
C ASP A 313 4.37 34.76 -65.08
N GLY A 314 3.72 35.88 -64.76
CA GLY A 314 4.11 37.23 -65.15
C GLY A 314 3.30 37.84 -66.30
N SER A 315 2.29 37.14 -66.81
CA SER A 315 1.35 37.56 -67.87
C SER A 315 -0.03 37.87 -67.28
N VAL A 316 -0.96 38.42 -68.05
CA VAL A 316 -2.29 38.83 -67.53
C VAL A 316 -3.38 38.57 -68.57
N ASP A 317 -4.40 37.81 -68.18
CA ASP A 317 -5.66 37.47 -68.86
C ASP A 317 -5.50 36.77 -70.23
N GLU A 318 -4.47 35.95 -70.44
CA GLU A 318 -4.35 35.23 -71.71
C GLU A 318 -5.33 34.07 -71.86
N GLY A 319 -6.24 34.19 -72.83
CA GLY A 319 -7.02 33.05 -73.34
C GLY A 319 -8.46 32.92 -72.85
N VAL A 320 -9.04 33.94 -72.20
CA VAL A 320 -10.43 33.91 -71.67
C VAL A 320 -11.34 35.02 -72.24
N SER A 321 -12.63 34.70 -72.50
CA SER A 321 -13.71 35.63 -72.91
C SER A 321 -15.11 35.05 -72.62
N THR A 322 -16.10 35.86 -72.22
CA THR A 322 -17.45 35.44 -71.78
C THR A 322 -18.58 35.91 -72.72
N THR A 323 -19.62 35.10 -72.94
CA THR A 323 -20.82 35.46 -73.75
C THR A 323 -21.91 36.16 -72.90
N TYR A 324 -22.48 37.27 -73.38
CA TYR A 324 -23.56 38.05 -72.76
C TYR A 324 -24.79 38.20 -73.69
N TYR A 325 -25.99 38.28 -73.11
CA TYR A 325 -27.33 38.38 -73.75
C TYR A 325 -28.01 39.70 -73.40
N VAL A 326 -28.81 40.30 -74.28
CA VAL A 326 -29.50 41.58 -73.95
C VAL A 326 -30.56 41.36 -72.87
N ASP A 327 -30.63 42.25 -71.89
CA ASP A 327 -31.61 42.25 -70.80
C ASP A 327 -32.32 43.62 -70.81
N ASN A 328 -33.62 43.61 -71.10
CA ASN A 328 -34.35 44.81 -71.46
C ASN A 328 -35.36 45.28 -70.40
N ASP A 329 -35.73 44.42 -69.44
CA ASP A 329 -36.52 44.77 -68.25
C ASP A 329 -35.70 44.80 -66.95
N GLU A 330 -34.41 44.49 -67.03
CA GLU A 330 -33.41 44.57 -65.97
C GLU A 330 -33.64 43.56 -64.84
N ASP A 331 -34.10 42.34 -65.18
CA ASP A 331 -34.39 41.26 -64.24
C ASP A 331 -33.22 40.28 -64.00
N GLY A 332 -32.17 40.39 -64.83
CA GLY A 332 -30.96 39.57 -64.73
C GLY A 332 -30.90 38.38 -65.67
N TYR A 333 -31.97 38.07 -66.41
CA TYR A 333 -32.03 37.06 -67.45
C TYR A 333 -32.19 37.73 -68.81
N GLY A 334 -31.38 37.30 -69.78
CA GLY A 334 -31.34 37.92 -71.11
C GLY A 334 -32.01 37.08 -72.19
N ASP A 335 -32.42 37.76 -73.25
CA ASP A 335 -32.96 37.14 -74.47
C ASP A 335 -31.88 36.31 -75.17
N ILE A 336 -32.02 34.99 -75.10
CA ILE A 336 -31.12 34.00 -75.73
C ILE A 336 -30.99 34.19 -77.25
N GLY A 337 -31.92 34.93 -77.87
CA GLY A 337 -31.87 35.29 -79.28
C GLY A 337 -30.86 36.39 -79.66
N LYS A 338 -30.19 37.06 -78.69
CA LYS A 338 -29.31 38.22 -78.94
C LYS A 338 -28.06 38.26 -78.03
N GLN A 339 -26.91 37.77 -78.52
CA GLN A 339 -25.65 37.63 -77.73
C GLN A 339 -24.37 38.32 -78.29
N ILE A 340 -23.35 38.54 -77.43
CA ILE A 340 -21.98 39.08 -77.71
C ILE A 340 -20.90 38.43 -76.80
N ASP A 341 -19.63 38.30 -77.24
CA ASP A 341 -18.50 37.82 -76.40
C ASP A 341 -17.58 38.98 -75.97
N ASP A 342 -17.30 39.12 -74.66
CA ASP A 342 -16.41 40.14 -74.07
C ASP A 342 -15.88 39.69 -72.68
N CYS A 343 -14.91 40.40 -72.10
CA CYS A 343 -14.44 40.13 -70.73
C CYS A 343 -15.37 40.72 -69.65
N SER A 344 -16.20 41.70 -70.01
CA SER A 344 -17.16 42.31 -69.08
C SER A 344 -18.49 42.60 -69.78
N ALA A 345 -19.59 42.49 -69.02
CA ALA A 345 -20.95 42.65 -69.54
C ALA A 345 -21.13 44.06 -70.15
N PRO A 346 -21.37 44.17 -71.47
CA PRO A 346 -21.68 45.45 -72.08
C PRO A 346 -22.98 46.01 -71.48
N THR A 347 -23.11 47.34 -71.42
CA THR A 347 -24.30 47.99 -70.83
C THR A 347 -25.59 47.51 -71.52
N GLY A 348 -26.52 46.97 -70.72
CA GLY A 348 -27.79 46.39 -71.18
C GLY A 348 -27.71 44.92 -71.59
N TYR A 349 -26.67 44.21 -71.16
CA TYR A 349 -26.51 42.77 -71.37
C TYR A 349 -26.17 42.06 -70.05
N VAL A 350 -26.62 40.83 -69.90
CA VAL A 350 -26.39 39.93 -68.76
C VAL A 350 -25.85 38.58 -69.24
N SER A 351 -25.08 37.87 -68.41
CA SER A 351 -24.43 36.60 -68.80
C SER A 351 -25.37 35.40 -68.80
N VAL A 352 -26.55 35.54 -68.21
CA VAL A 352 -27.54 34.46 -68.05
C VAL A 352 -28.61 34.64 -69.11
N GLY A 353 -28.84 33.64 -69.96
CA GLY A 353 -29.93 33.66 -70.94
C GLY A 353 -31.22 33.05 -70.38
N TRP A 354 -32.21 32.83 -71.26
CA TRP A 354 -33.43 32.03 -71.01
C TRP A 354 -34.63 32.74 -70.39
N ASP A 355 -34.64 34.07 -70.41
CA ASP A 355 -35.85 34.80 -70.06
C ASP A 355 -36.99 34.49 -71.05
N CYS A 356 -38.09 33.91 -70.55
CA CYS A 356 -39.27 33.62 -71.36
C CYS A 356 -40.11 34.87 -71.64
N ASN A 357 -39.87 35.98 -70.94
CA ASN A 357 -40.45 37.30 -71.20
C ASN A 357 -39.54 38.47 -70.73
N ASP A 358 -38.54 38.82 -71.56
CA ASP A 358 -37.57 39.96 -71.51
C ASP A 358 -38.19 41.38 -71.51
N ASN A 359 -39.43 41.51 -71.03
CA ASN A 359 -40.11 42.77 -70.75
C ASN A 359 -40.91 42.75 -69.41
N ASP A 360 -40.86 41.67 -68.63
CA ASP A 360 -41.52 41.50 -67.34
C ASP A 360 -40.62 40.85 -66.27
N MET A 361 -40.06 41.69 -65.40
CA MET A 361 -39.09 41.33 -64.35
C MET A 361 -39.54 40.34 -63.25
N PHE A 362 -40.74 39.78 -63.34
CA PHE A 362 -41.26 38.78 -62.40
C PHE A 362 -41.45 37.40 -63.03
N ILE A 363 -40.99 37.22 -64.27
CA ILE A 363 -41.14 35.99 -65.05
C ILE A 363 -39.78 35.63 -65.61
N TYR A 364 -39.09 34.73 -64.92
CA TYR A 364 -37.76 34.30 -65.31
C TYR A 364 -37.47 32.90 -64.78
N PRO A 365 -36.53 32.15 -65.39
CA PRO A 365 -36.16 30.81 -64.93
C PRO A 365 -35.89 30.73 -63.42
N GLY A 366 -36.71 29.97 -62.70
CA GLY A 366 -36.62 29.79 -61.25
C GLY A 366 -37.20 30.92 -60.40
N ALA A 367 -38.00 31.85 -60.96
CA ALA A 367 -38.76 32.77 -60.13
C ALA A 367 -39.78 32.01 -59.28
N THR A 368 -39.86 32.30 -57.98
CA THR A 368 -40.78 31.57 -57.10
C THR A 368 -42.21 31.63 -57.62
N GLU A 369 -42.77 30.46 -57.90
CA GLU A 369 -44.19 30.32 -58.18
C GLU A 369 -44.99 30.98 -57.04
N THR A 370 -45.79 31.97 -57.42
CA THR A 370 -46.74 32.60 -56.50
C THR A 370 -48.11 32.18 -56.92
N CYS A 371 -48.97 31.83 -55.94
CA CYS A 371 -50.30 31.28 -56.16
C CYS A 371 -51.25 32.30 -56.85
N ASP A 372 -50.98 32.60 -58.12
CA ASP A 372 -51.54 33.69 -58.92
C ASP A 372 -51.88 33.25 -60.37
N GLY A 373 -51.46 32.05 -60.77
CA GLY A 373 -51.80 31.39 -62.03
C GLY A 373 -50.97 31.81 -63.24
N LEU A 374 -49.84 32.49 -63.03
CA LEU A 374 -48.78 32.67 -64.02
C LEU A 374 -47.74 31.54 -63.89
N ASP A 375 -46.97 31.34 -64.94
CA ASP A 375 -45.77 30.48 -64.93
C ASP A 375 -44.61 31.45 -64.74
N ASN A 376 -44.24 31.62 -63.48
CA ASN A 376 -43.25 32.60 -63.06
C ASN A 376 -41.84 32.04 -63.23
N ASP A 377 -41.63 30.74 -63.04
CA ASP A 377 -40.32 30.09 -63.19
C ASP A 377 -39.99 29.60 -64.61
N CYS A 378 -40.84 29.86 -65.60
CA CYS A 378 -40.67 29.48 -67.00
C CYS A 378 -40.48 27.96 -67.19
N ASP A 379 -41.08 27.11 -66.35
CA ASP A 379 -40.96 25.65 -66.41
C ASP A 379 -42.09 24.95 -67.21
N ASP A 380 -42.99 25.75 -67.80
CA ASP A 380 -44.20 25.36 -68.53
C ASP A 380 -45.38 24.87 -67.62
N VAL A 381 -45.33 25.08 -66.29
CA VAL A 381 -46.37 24.69 -65.31
C VAL A 381 -46.67 25.78 -64.26
N ALA A 382 -47.86 26.38 -64.34
CA ALA A 382 -48.30 27.38 -63.34
C ALA A 382 -48.66 26.78 -61.96
N ASP A 383 -48.18 27.42 -60.89
CA ASP A 383 -48.43 27.16 -59.45
C ASP A 383 -48.00 25.77 -58.92
N ASP A 384 -46.98 25.11 -59.52
CA ASP A 384 -46.57 23.77 -59.09
C ASP A 384 -45.78 23.74 -57.77
N GLY A 385 -45.91 22.64 -57.02
CA GLY A 385 -45.09 22.37 -55.83
C GLY A 385 -45.47 23.08 -54.52
N LEU A 386 -46.59 23.79 -54.45
CA LEU A 386 -46.96 24.63 -53.29
C LEU A 386 -47.98 24.03 -52.31
N GLU A 387 -48.41 22.76 -52.44
CA GLU A 387 -49.40 22.14 -51.53
C GLU A 387 -48.75 21.21 -50.47
N VAL A 388 -49.05 21.41 -49.18
CA VAL A 388 -48.49 20.64 -48.04
C VAL A 388 -49.62 19.97 -47.24
N ILE A 389 -49.39 18.73 -46.76
CA ILE A 389 -50.36 17.98 -45.93
C ILE A 389 -50.07 18.24 -44.44
N TYR A 390 -51.06 18.71 -43.69
CA TYR A 390 -50.97 18.93 -42.24
C TYR A 390 -51.98 18.04 -41.49
N HIS A 391 -51.63 17.63 -40.27
CA HIS A 391 -52.33 16.69 -39.38
C HIS A 391 -52.77 17.39 -38.10
N GLN A 392 -53.98 17.15 -37.60
CA GLN A 392 -54.49 17.86 -36.42
C GLN A 392 -53.69 17.50 -35.16
N ASP A 393 -53.31 18.50 -34.36
CA ASP A 393 -52.62 18.39 -33.06
C ASP A 393 -53.51 19.04 -32.00
N ALA A 394 -54.16 18.22 -31.16
CA ALA A 394 -55.22 18.69 -30.27
C ALA A 394 -54.79 18.87 -28.80
N ASP A 395 -53.69 18.27 -28.35
CA ASP A 395 -53.12 18.47 -27.00
C ASP A 395 -51.88 19.38 -26.97
N GLY A 396 -51.27 19.66 -28.12
CA GLY A 396 -50.19 20.62 -28.31
C GLY A 396 -48.79 20.07 -28.04
N ASP A 397 -48.60 18.76 -28.12
CA ASP A 397 -47.29 18.11 -27.91
C ASP A 397 -46.37 18.15 -29.15
N GLY A 398 -46.93 18.49 -30.32
CA GLY A 398 -46.23 18.63 -31.59
C GLY A 398 -46.33 17.43 -32.52
N TYR A 399 -46.96 16.34 -32.09
CA TYR A 399 -47.36 15.21 -32.92
C TYR A 399 -48.85 15.34 -33.26
N GLY A 400 -49.25 14.76 -34.39
CA GLY A 400 -50.59 14.96 -34.92
C GLY A 400 -51.28 13.66 -35.29
N ASN A 401 -52.59 13.70 -35.43
CA ASN A 401 -53.41 12.55 -35.77
C ASN A 401 -53.40 12.26 -37.28
N ALA A 402 -52.80 11.13 -37.69
CA ALA A 402 -52.80 10.67 -39.08
C ALA A 402 -54.21 10.56 -39.72
N SER A 403 -55.24 10.29 -38.92
CA SER A 403 -56.62 10.14 -39.40
C SER A 403 -57.35 11.48 -39.62
N GLN A 404 -56.75 12.61 -39.24
CA GLN A 404 -57.32 13.95 -39.42
C GLN A 404 -56.32 14.88 -40.12
N SER A 405 -56.37 14.94 -41.46
CA SER A 405 -55.43 15.73 -42.28
C SER A 405 -56.08 16.59 -43.37
N VAL A 406 -55.34 17.62 -43.83
CA VAL A 406 -55.74 18.57 -44.87
C VAL A 406 -54.54 18.95 -45.77
N GLN A 407 -54.76 19.06 -47.09
CA GLN A 407 -53.74 19.42 -48.10
C GLN A 407 -53.98 20.85 -48.60
N VAL A 408 -53.09 21.78 -48.27
CA VAL A 408 -53.20 23.22 -48.57
C VAL A 408 -51.82 23.87 -48.59
N CYS A 409 -51.70 25.04 -49.22
CA CYS A 409 -50.43 25.78 -49.32
C CYS A 409 -50.00 26.57 -48.07
N THR A 410 -50.79 26.57 -47.00
CA THR A 410 -50.45 27.23 -45.71
C THR A 410 -50.97 26.44 -44.52
N GLN A 411 -50.14 26.31 -43.45
CA GLN A 411 -50.47 25.57 -42.22
C GLN A 411 -51.73 26.11 -41.54
N PRO A 412 -52.79 25.29 -41.40
CA PRO A 412 -53.96 25.63 -40.60
C PRO A 412 -53.62 25.62 -39.09
N ALA A 413 -54.32 26.44 -38.30
CA ALA A 413 -54.13 26.45 -36.84
C ALA A 413 -54.59 25.14 -36.20
N SER A 414 -53.83 24.64 -35.21
CA SER A 414 -54.01 23.33 -34.55
C SER A 414 -53.77 22.12 -35.45
N TYR A 415 -52.92 22.29 -36.47
CA TYR A 415 -52.42 21.18 -37.29
C TYR A 415 -50.89 21.28 -37.38
N VAL A 416 -50.19 20.15 -37.26
CA VAL A 416 -48.74 19.98 -37.35
C VAL A 416 -48.38 19.08 -38.54
N LEU A 417 -47.09 18.93 -38.85
CA LEU A 417 -46.62 18.09 -39.96
C LEU A 417 -46.46 16.63 -39.54
N ASP A 418 -46.09 16.40 -38.28
CA ASP A 418 -45.90 15.05 -37.75
C ASP A 418 -47.26 14.39 -37.52
N ASN A 419 -47.37 13.09 -37.83
CA ASN A 419 -48.64 12.38 -37.83
C ASN A 419 -48.63 11.10 -36.99
N THR A 420 -47.66 11.00 -36.10
CA THR A 420 -47.30 9.75 -35.42
C THR A 420 -47.89 9.62 -34.00
N ASP A 421 -48.84 10.48 -33.65
CA ASP A 421 -49.48 10.47 -32.34
C ASP A 421 -50.55 9.36 -32.22
N CYS A 422 -50.38 8.45 -31.27
CA CYS A 422 -51.35 7.39 -30.98
C CYS A 422 -52.50 7.85 -30.07
N ASN A 423 -52.34 8.95 -29.35
CA ASN A 423 -53.38 9.61 -28.55
C ASN A 423 -53.22 11.14 -28.54
N ASP A 424 -53.74 11.76 -29.61
CA ASP A 424 -53.84 13.22 -29.88
C ASP A 424 -54.65 14.04 -28.85
N THR A 425 -54.86 13.51 -27.64
CA THR A 425 -55.44 14.22 -26.51
C THR A 425 -54.63 14.10 -25.21
N ASP A 426 -53.49 13.38 -25.24
CA ASP A 426 -52.60 13.14 -24.12
C ASP A 426 -51.10 13.31 -24.49
N ALA A 427 -50.54 14.47 -24.17
CA ALA A 427 -49.18 14.89 -24.51
C ALA A 427 -48.02 14.05 -23.94
N SER A 428 -48.29 13.00 -23.15
CA SER A 428 -47.26 12.04 -22.70
C SER A 428 -47.19 10.78 -23.54
N MET A 429 -48.09 10.60 -24.51
CA MET A 429 -48.19 9.40 -25.33
C MET A 429 -47.77 9.69 -26.77
N HIS A 430 -46.49 9.47 -27.08
CA HIS A 430 -45.93 9.77 -28.41
C HIS A 430 -44.69 8.90 -28.70
N PRO A 431 -44.27 8.75 -29.98
CA PRO A 431 -43.20 7.84 -30.42
C PRO A 431 -41.83 7.86 -29.74
N ASN A 432 -41.53 8.91 -28.97
CA ASN A 432 -40.25 9.11 -28.30
C ASN A 432 -40.36 9.04 -26.76
N THR A 433 -41.44 8.48 -26.23
CA THR A 433 -41.58 8.21 -24.79
C THR A 433 -40.90 6.88 -24.43
N GLU A 434 -40.33 6.77 -23.22
CA GLU A 434 -39.86 5.48 -22.69
C GLU A 434 -41.02 4.71 -22.06
N GLU A 435 -41.15 3.42 -22.34
CA GLU A 435 -42.18 2.54 -21.76
C GLU A 435 -42.03 2.42 -20.25
N ILE A 436 -43.15 2.56 -19.53
CA ILE A 436 -43.22 2.35 -18.08
C ILE A 436 -44.35 1.36 -17.78
N CYS A 437 -44.08 0.32 -16.97
CA CYS A 437 -45.00 -0.80 -16.64
C CYS A 437 -46.37 -0.28 -16.11
N ASN A 438 -47.27 0.11 -17.02
CA ASN A 438 -48.51 0.85 -16.75
C ASN A 438 -49.69 0.39 -17.63
N THR A 439 -49.48 -0.60 -18.51
CA THR A 439 -50.48 -1.22 -19.42
C THR A 439 -51.00 -0.33 -20.56
N ILE A 440 -50.27 0.74 -20.88
CA ILE A 440 -50.51 1.65 -22.00
C ILE A 440 -49.29 1.56 -22.94
N ASP A 441 -49.53 1.69 -24.24
CA ASP A 441 -48.48 1.85 -25.27
C ASP A 441 -48.08 3.33 -25.26
N ASP A 442 -47.10 3.68 -24.42
CA ASP A 442 -46.70 5.07 -24.16
C ASP A 442 -45.85 5.64 -25.31
N ASN A 443 -45.09 4.76 -25.97
CA ASN A 443 -44.19 5.08 -27.07
C ASN A 443 -44.82 4.88 -28.46
N CYS A 444 -46.13 4.58 -28.54
CA CYS A 444 -46.88 4.43 -29.79
C CYS A 444 -46.27 3.47 -30.82
N ASP A 445 -45.47 2.48 -30.41
CA ASP A 445 -44.81 1.54 -31.32
C ASP A 445 -45.67 0.32 -31.67
N GLY A 446 -46.83 0.21 -31.00
CA GLY A 446 -47.84 -0.83 -31.22
C GLY A 446 -47.70 -2.04 -30.30
N PHE A 447 -46.75 -2.03 -29.37
CA PHE A 447 -46.62 -2.97 -28.28
C PHE A 447 -46.94 -2.26 -26.94
N ILE A 448 -47.30 -3.03 -25.92
CA ILE A 448 -47.63 -2.48 -24.60
C ILE A 448 -46.59 -3.05 -23.64
N ASP A 449 -45.90 -2.18 -22.89
CA ASP A 449 -44.91 -2.53 -21.87
C ASP A 449 -43.78 -3.46 -22.40
N GLU A 450 -43.38 -3.32 -23.67
CA GLU A 450 -42.37 -4.18 -24.30
C GLU A 450 -40.93 -3.87 -23.85
N GLY A 451 -40.09 -4.90 -23.89
CA GLY A 451 -38.69 -4.78 -23.42
C GLY A 451 -38.54 -4.83 -21.90
N LEU A 452 -39.62 -5.06 -21.15
CA LEU A 452 -39.62 -5.30 -19.71
C LEU A 452 -39.72 -6.82 -19.42
N GLU A 453 -38.85 -7.37 -18.55
CA GLU A 453 -38.82 -8.81 -18.23
C GLU A 453 -40.09 -9.23 -17.45
N GLU A 454 -40.91 -10.14 -18.02
CA GLU A 454 -42.13 -10.64 -17.38
C GLU A 454 -41.88 -11.86 -16.48
N THR A 455 -42.38 -11.82 -15.24
CA THR A 455 -42.29 -12.89 -14.24
C THR A 455 -43.67 -13.48 -13.92
N LEU A 456 -43.75 -14.78 -13.60
CA LEU A 456 -44.98 -15.44 -13.13
C LEU A 456 -45.08 -15.29 -11.61
N TRP A 457 -46.23 -14.79 -11.15
CA TRP A 457 -46.53 -14.56 -9.73
C TRP A 457 -47.76 -15.36 -9.31
N TYR A 458 -47.75 -15.89 -8.10
CA TYR A 458 -48.78 -16.74 -7.49
C TYR A 458 -49.37 -16.01 -6.28
N PRO A 459 -50.70 -15.99 -6.08
CA PRO A 459 -51.29 -15.30 -4.94
C PRO A 459 -50.82 -15.94 -3.64
N ASP A 460 -50.61 -15.11 -2.63
CA ASP A 460 -50.19 -15.47 -1.27
C ASP A 460 -51.19 -14.79 -0.31
N GLU A 461 -52.22 -15.54 0.10
CA GLU A 461 -53.36 -15.01 0.87
C GLU A 461 -53.06 -14.93 2.37
N ASP A 462 -52.10 -15.70 2.90
CA ASP A 462 -51.72 -15.72 4.31
C ASP A 462 -50.38 -15.04 4.66
N GLY A 463 -49.54 -14.75 3.66
CA GLY A 463 -48.31 -13.98 3.76
C GLY A 463 -47.07 -14.78 4.15
N ASP A 464 -47.03 -16.10 3.93
CA ASP A 464 -45.92 -16.96 4.34
C ASP A 464 -44.74 -17.01 3.35
N GLY A 465 -44.95 -16.51 2.13
CA GLY A 465 -43.93 -16.45 1.08
C GLY A 465 -44.04 -17.54 0.00
N TYR A 466 -44.92 -18.51 0.18
CA TYR A 466 -45.31 -19.50 -0.83
C TYR A 466 -46.70 -19.15 -1.35
N GLY A 467 -46.94 -19.38 -2.63
CA GLY A 467 -48.20 -19.01 -3.28
C GLY A 467 -48.92 -20.19 -3.88
N ASN A 468 -50.22 -20.02 -4.14
CA ASN A 468 -51.07 -21.07 -4.70
C ASN A 468 -50.75 -21.40 -6.18
N ILE A 469 -50.28 -22.62 -6.46
CA ILE A 469 -49.96 -23.06 -7.84
C ILE A 469 -51.15 -23.01 -8.81
N ASP A 470 -52.37 -23.20 -8.32
CA ASP A 470 -53.56 -23.29 -9.16
C ASP A 470 -54.00 -21.91 -9.69
N GLN A 471 -53.37 -20.84 -9.23
CA GLN A 471 -53.62 -19.48 -9.69
C GLN A 471 -52.29 -18.77 -9.97
N SER A 472 -52.08 -18.33 -11.20
CA SER A 472 -50.90 -17.53 -11.55
C SER A 472 -51.25 -16.34 -12.41
N LYS A 473 -50.44 -15.29 -12.27
CA LYS A 473 -50.56 -14.04 -13.02
C LYS A 473 -49.19 -13.61 -13.52
N GLN A 474 -49.08 -13.42 -14.83
CA GLN A 474 -47.87 -12.93 -15.49
C GLN A 474 -47.85 -11.40 -15.47
N SER A 475 -46.74 -10.78 -15.02
CA SER A 475 -46.58 -9.32 -14.99
C SER A 475 -45.10 -8.92 -14.83
N CYS A 476 -44.73 -7.73 -15.34
CA CYS A 476 -43.41 -7.11 -15.16
C CYS A 476 -43.11 -6.65 -13.71
N ALA A 477 -44.13 -6.58 -12.84
CA ALA A 477 -43.97 -6.20 -11.43
C ALA A 477 -44.85 -7.10 -10.53
N PRO A 478 -44.43 -7.39 -9.28
CA PRO A 478 -45.20 -8.24 -8.37
C PRO A 478 -46.59 -7.64 -8.13
N PRO A 479 -47.67 -8.35 -8.49
CA PRO A 479 -49.00 -7.98 -8.08
C PRO A 479 -49.09 -7.97 -6.55
N ILE A 480 -49.85 -7.02 -5.99
CA ILE A 480 -50.07 -6.95 -4.53
C ILE A 480 -50.69 -8.28 -4.05
N SER A 481 -50.09 -8.87 -3.01
CA SER A 481 -50.44 -10.19 -2.44
C SER A 481 -50.15 -11.38 -3.36
N TYR A 482 -49.05 -11.31 -4.12
CA TYR A 482 -48.54 -12.43 -4.92
C TYR A 482 -47.02 -12.57 -4.70
N VAL A 483 -46.53 -13.81 -4.70
CA VAL A 483 -45.13 -14.21 -4.53
C VAL A 483 -44.67 -15.09 -5.70
N ALA A 484 -43.36 -15.29 -5.83
CA ALA A 484 -42.78 -16.02 -6.97
C ALA A 484 -42.75 -17.55 -6.76
N ASP A 485 -42.69 -18.01 -5.50
CA ASP A 485 -42.77 -19.43 -5.16
C ASP A 485 -44.23 -19.89 -5.18
N HIS A 486 -44.48 -21.08 -5.69
CA HIS A 486 -45.82 -21.58 -5.99
C HIS A 486 -46.17 -22.86 -5.24
N SER A 487 -45.42 -23.19 -4.21
CA SER A 487 -45.38 -24.56 -3.70
C SER A 487 -46.38 -24.82 -2.55
N ASP A 488 -47.29 -23.90 -2.27
CA ASP A 488 -48.25 -24.00 -1.17
C ASP A 488 -49.48 -24.88 -1.50
N CYS A 489 -49.80 -25.84 -0.61
CA CYS A 489 -50.99 -26.69 -0.72
C CYS A 489 -52.22 -26.20 0.08
N ASP A 490 -52.08 -25.23 0.99
CA ASP A 490 -53.17 -24.48 1.65
C ASP A 490 -52.78 -23.01 1.89
N ASP A 491 -52.85 -22.22 0.81
CA ASP A 491 -52.61 -20.76 0.69
C ASP A 491 -53.38 -19.85 1.66
N THR A 492 -54.17 -20.42 2.57
CA THR A 492 -54.91 -19.71 3.61
C THR A 492 -54.35 -19.92 5.03
N ASN A 493 -53.31 -20.73 5.17
CA ASN A 493 -52.69 -21.09 6.44
C ASN A 493 -51.15 -21.19 6.40
N VAL A 494 -50.50 -20.15 6.93
CA VAL A 494 -49.04 -19.95 7.15
C VAL A 494 -48.22 -21.10 7.76
N PHE A 495 -48.84 -22.19 8.21
CA PHE A 495 -48.17 -23.36 8.77
C PHE A 495 -48.20 -24.60 7.86
N ILE A 496 -48.84 -24.51 6.69
CA ILE A 496 -48.95 -25.60 5.72
C ILE A 496 -48.23 -25.17 4.46
N HIS A 497 -47.00 -25.66 4.29
CA HIS A 497 -46.16 -25.32 3.16
C HIS A 497 -45.05 -26.38 3.02
N PRO A 498 -44.37 -26.51 1.88
CA PRO A 498 -43.43 -27.63 1.62
C PRO A 498 -42.28 -27.80 2.59
N ASP A 499 -41.85 -26.71 3.21
CA ASP A 499 -40.77 -26.72 4.21
C ASP A 499 -41.28 -26.91 5.65
N ALA A 500 -42.57 -27.20 5.85
CA ALA A 500 -43.13 -27.50 7.16
C ALA A 500 -42.77 -28.92 7.60
N ASP A 501 -42.68 -29.16 8.91
CA ASP A 501 -42.51 -30.52 9.45
C ASP A 501 -43.89 -31.18 9.62
N GLU A 502 -44.05 -32.43 9.17
CA GLU A 502 -45.27 -33.25 9.36
C GLU A 502 -45.64 -33.38 10.84
N GLN A 503 -46.78 -32.83 11.23
CA GLN A 503 -47.33 -32.98 12.56
C GLN A 503 -48.43 -34.02 12.54
N CYS A 504 -48.55 -34.79 13.62
CA CYS A 504 -49.57 -35.83 13.73
C CYS A 504 -50.95 -35.20 14.01
N ASN A 505 -51.53 -34.55 13.00
CA ASN A 505 -52.71 -33.70 13.05
C ASN A 505 -53.76 -34.05 11.97
N GLU A 506 -53.54 -35.12 11.20
CA GLU A 506 -54.38 -35.58 10.08
C GLU A 506 -54.43 -34.60 8.88
N VAL A 507 -53.48 -33.68 8.80
CA VAL A 507 -53.22 -32.76 7.69
C VAL A 507 -51.88 -33.14 7.05
N ASP A 508 -51.72 -32.83 5.77
CA ASP A 508 -50.47 -32.98 5.01
C ASP A 508 -49.78 -31.62 5.08
N ASP A 509 -49.01 -31.40 6.15
CA ASP A 509 -48.45 -30.10 6.51
C ASP A 509 -47.29 -29.72 5.59
N ASP A 510 -46.49 -30.72 5.16
CA ASP A 510 -45.32 -30.54 4.29
C ASP A 510 -45.65 -30.67 2.79
N CYS A 511 -46.93 -30.79 2.45
CA CYS A 511 -47.44 -30.85 1.10
C CYS A 511 -46.80 -31.97 0.22
N ASP A 512 -46.26 -33.03 0.81
CA ASP A 512 -45.62 -34.14 0.09
C ASP A 512 -46.62 -35.15 -0.50
N GLY A 513 -47.89 -35.07 -0.09
CA GLY A 513 -48.99 -35.92 -0.56
C GLY A 513 -49.32 -37.10 0.35
N ILE A 514 -48.72 -37.22 1.54
CA ILE A 514 -48.93 -38.33 2.48
C ILE A 514 -49.14 -37.84 3.93
N VAL A 515 -50.42 -37.67 4.30
CA VAL A 515 -50.85 -37.35 5.68
C VAL A 515 -50.18 -38.22 6.76
N ASP A 516 -49.51 -37.58 7.71
CA ASP A 516 -48.90 -38.12 8.93
C ASP A 516 -47.90 -39.26 8.67
N ASN A 517 -47.18 -39.23 7.54
CA ASN A 517 -46.25 -40.28 7.18
C ASN A 517 -44.94 -40.22 7.98
N ASN A 518 -44.27 -41.38 8.12
CA ASN A 518 -43.06 -41.57 8.92
C ASN A 518 -43.25 -41.47 10.46
N VAL A 519 -44.45 -41.76 10.97
CA VAL A 519 -44.76 -41.85 12.43
C VAL A 519 -45.10 -43.32 12.87
N VAL A 520 -44.54 -43.86 13.99
CA VAL A 520 -44.61 -45.30 14.41
C VAL A 520 -45.63 -45.56 15.56
N SER A 521 -46.37 -46.71 15.59
CA SER A 521 -47.37 -47.05 16.64
C SER A 521 -46.94 -48.07 17.73
N GLN A 522 -47.33 -47.85 19.00
CA GLN A 522 -46.81 -48.56 20.19
C GLN A 522 -47.87 -48.96 21.27
N ALA A 523 -47.45 -49.73 22.30
CA ALA A 523 -48.30 -50.27 23.38
C ALA A 523 -48.30 -49.37 24.63
N TRP A 524 -49.46 -49.05 25.16
CA TRP A 524 -49.66 -48.05 26.21
C TRP A 524 -50.43 -48.63 27.42
N TYR A 525 -49.85 -48.59 28.61
CA TYR A 525 -50.36 -49.00 29.93
C TYR A 525 -50.99 -47.81 30.66
N VAL A 526 -52.10 -47.98 31.37
CA VAL A 526 -52.75 -46.84 32.04
C VAL A 526 -51.79 -46.21 33.04
N ASP A 527 -51.76 -44.88 33.05
CA ASP A 527 -50.97 -44.04 33.94
C ASP A 527 -51.94 -42.98 34.46
N ARG A 528 -52.41 -43.18 35.68
CA ARG A 528 -53.55 -42.43 36.22
C ARG A 528 -53.12 -41.25 37.06
N ASP A 529 -51.94 -41.29 37.65
CA ASP A 529 -51.36 -40.17 38.37
C ASP A 529 -50.47 -39.30 37.47
N GLY A 530 -50.01 -39.83 36.34
CA GLY A 530 -49.32 -39.12 35.27
C GLY A 530 -47.79 -39.14 35.37
N ASP A 531 -47.18 -40.09 36.09
CA ASP A 531 -45.74 -40.09 36.37
C ASP A 531 -44.86 -40.72 35.28
N GLY A 532 -45.48 -41.27 34.23
CA GLY A 532 -44.75 -41.91 33.14
C GLY A 532 -44.61 -43.42 33.31
N TYR A 533 -44.93 -43.98 34.47
CA TYR A 533 -44.97 -45.41 34.74
C TYR A 533 -46.43 -45.87 34.77
N GLY A 534 -46.67 -46.99 34.12
CA GLY A 534 -48.03 -47.49 33.97
C GLY A 534 -48.21 -48.74 34.79
N VAL A 535 -49.42 -48.99 35.26
CA VAL A 535 -49.72 -50.27 35.89
C VAL A 535 -49.92 -51.37 34.84
N SER A 536 -49.20 -52.49 35.00
CA SER A 536 -49.29 -53.66 34.12
C SER A 536 -50.68 -54.31 34.01
N SER A 537 -51.60 -53.89 34.87
CA SER A 537 -52.94 -54.47 34.94
C SER A 537 -53.90 -53.97 33.85
N GLU A 538 -53.60 -52.87 33.14
CA GLU A 538 -54.46 -52.28 32.08
C GLU A 538 -53.65 -51.69 30.90
N MET A 539 -53.93 -52.05 29.62
CA MET A 539 -53.18 -51.56 28.42
C MET A 539 -53.95 -51.49 27.06
N LEU A 540 -53.44 -50.70 26.10
CA LEU A 540 -53.96 -50.36 24.74
C LEU A 540 -52.85 -50.27 23.65
N PHE A 541 -53.18 -50.26 22.34
CA PHE A 541 -52.21 -50.11 21.22
C PHE A 541 -52.65 -49.00 20.25
N GLN A 542 -51.85 -47.93 20.05
CA GLN A 542 -52.14 -46.77 19.16
C GLN A 542 -50.87 -46.01 18.68
N CYS A 543 -51.00 -45.21 17.61
CA CYS A 543 -49.94 -44.33 17.06
C CYS A 543 -49.61 -43.18 18.02
N GLN A 544 -50.63 -42.43 18.44
CA GLN A 544 -50.50 -41.43 19.49
C GLN A 544 -50.78 -42.04 20.87
N GLN A 545 -50.13 -41.49 21.89
CA GLN A 545 -50.37 -41.81 23.29
C GLN A 545 -51.83 -41.54 23.64
N PRO A 546 -52.61 -42.58 23.98
CA PRO A 546 -53.92 -42.36 24.55
C PRO A 546 -53.76 -41.57 25.85
N VAL A 547 -54.53 -40.50 26.02
CA VAL A 547 -54.46 -39.66 27.23
C VAL A 547 -54.65 -40.53 28.48
N GLY A 548 -53.67 -40.47 29.38
CA GLY A 548 -53.62 -41.25 30.63
C GLY A 548 -53.06 -42.67 30.48
N TYR A 549 -52.18 -42.91 29.49
CA TYR A 549 -51.48 -44.18 29.31
C TYR A 549 -50.02 -43.95 28.88
N VAL A 550 -49.07 -44.81 29.27
CA VAL A 550 -47.61 -44.71 29.06
C VAL A 550 -47.00 -46.05 28.62
N LEU A 551 -45.75 -46.12 28.19
CA LEU A 551 -45.20 -47.32 27.52
C LEU A 551 -44.75 -48.47 28.45
N ASN A 552 -44.57 -48.21 29.75
CA ASN A 552 -44.02 -49.17 30.69
C ASN A 552 -45.06 -49.62 31.73
N ALA A 553 -44.78 -50.72 32.43
CA ALA A 553 -45.76 -51.48 33.22
C ALA A 553 -45.30 -51.70 34.68
N LEU A 554 -44.54 -50.75 35.22
CA LEU A 554 -43.66 -50.96 36.36
C LEU A 554 -44.16 -50.33 37.67
N ASP A 555 -45.21 -49.51 37.61
CA ASP A 555 -45.74 -48.80 38.77
C ASP A 555 -46.45 -49.73 39.79
N CYS A 556 -46.10 -49.61 41.08
CA CYS A 556 -46.73 -50.33 42.18
C CYS A 556 -47.88 -49.58 42.88
N ASP A 557 -48.00 -48.26 42.72
CA ASP A 557 -49.15 -47.44 43.09
C ASP A 557 -49.42 -46.33 42.05
N ASP A 558 -50.14 -46.71 40.98
CA ASP A 558 -50.67 -45.89 39.87
C ASP A 558 -51.68 -44.79 40.30
N SER A 559 -51.62 -44.36 41.55
CA SER A 559 -52.31 -43.19 42.06
C SER A 559 -51.38 -42.18 42.75
N ASP A 560 -50.09 -42.48 42.86
CA ASP A 560 -49.06 -41.64 43.44
C ASP A 560 -47.81 -41.55 42.55
N THR A 561 -47.61 -40.37 41.98
CA THR A 561 -46.51 -40.09 41.03
C THR A 561 -45.09 -40.23 41.59
N GLY A 562 -44.94 -40.41 42.90
CA GLY A 562 -43.65 -40.58 43.56
C GLY A 562 -43.24 -42.04 43.75
N VAL A 563 -44.08 -43.00 43.33
CA VAL A 563 -43.96 -44.41 43.71
C VAL A 563 -43.86 -45.29 42.47
N HIS A 564 -42.64 -45.56 42.03
CA HIS A 564 -42.36 -46.41 40.88
C HIS A 564 -40.93 -46.98 40.99
N PRO A 565 -40.55 -48.05 40.27
CA PRO A 565 -39.29 -48.78 40.54
C PRO A 565 -37.97 -48.06 40.31
N ASP A 566 -38.04 -46.90 39.66
CA ASP A 566 -36.90 -46.02 39.44
C ASP A 566 -36.96 -44.79 40.36
N ALA A 567 -38.00 -44.65 41.19
CA ALA A 567 -38.03 -43.63 42.21
C ALA A 567 -36.90 -43.93 43.19
N THR A 568 -36.28 -42.88 43.70
CA THR A 568 -35.32 -43.03 44.78
C THR A 568 -36.11 -43.03 46.06
N GLU A 569 -35.79 -43.95 46.98
CA GLU A 569 -36.29 -43.89 48.35
C GLU A 569 -36.10 -42.46 48.88
N THR A 570 -37.20 -41.84 49.27
CA THR A 570 -37.19 -40.53 49.94
C THR A 570 -37.68 -40.73 51.34
N CYS A 571 -37.13 -39.99 52.31
CA CYS A 571 -37.42 -40.19 53.73
C CYS A 571 -38.86 -39.78 54.11
N ASP A 572 -39.85 -40.56 53.71
CA ASP A 572 -41.28 -40.27 53.81
C ASP A 572 -42.15 -41.46 54.30
N GLU A 573 -41.52 -42.58 54.67
CA GLU A 573 -42.15 -43.83 55.13
C GLU A 573 -42.93 -44.61 54.05
N VAL A 574 -42.76 -44.26 52.78
CA VAL A 574 -43.32 -44.96 51.62
C VAL A 574 -42.20 -45.75 50.92
N ASP A 575 -42.58 -46.88 50.29
CA ASP A 575 -41.68 -47.74 49.51
C ASP A 575 -41.73 -47.23 48.07
N ASN A 576 -40.96 -46.17 47.82
CA ASN A 576 -41.06 -45.35 46.63
C ASN A 576 -40.49 -46.08 45.43
N ASP A 577 -39.42 -46.86 45.63
CA ASP A 577 -38.76 -47.65 44.59
C ASP A 577 -39.40 -49.02 44.39
N CYS A 578 -40.53 -49.29 45.05
CA CYS A 578 -41.32 -50.50 44.93
C CYS A 578 -40.50 -51.81 45.14
N ASP A 579 -39.37 -51.76 45.85
CA ASP A 579 -38.51 -52.92 46.10
C ASP A 579 -39.00 -53.79 47.27
N GLY A 580 -39.91 -53.25 48.09
CA GLY A 580 -40.53 -53.90 49.22
C GLY A 580 -40.09 -53.41 50.60
N VAL A 581 -39.24 -52.36 50.69
CA VAL A 581 -38.72 -51.81 51.96
C VAL A 581 -38.68 -50.28 51.97
N ALA A 582 -39.59 -49.66 52.73
CA ALA A 582 -39.59 -48.19 52.92
C ALA A 582 -38.35 -47.64 53.66
N ASP A 583 -37.79 -46.56 53.12
CA ASP A 583 -36.68 -45.74 53.59
C ASP A 583 -35.34 -46.47 53.81
N ASP A 584 -35.12 -47.64 53.20
CA ASP A 584 -33.87 -48.39 53.41
C ASP A 584 -32.69 -47.72 52.68
N GLY A 585 -31.54 -47.67 53.35
CA GLY A 585 -30.30 -47.18 52.76
C GLY A 585 -30.09 -45.66 52.75
N ILE A 586 -31.02 -44.85 53.27
CA ILE A 586 -30.85 -43.38 53.33
C ILE A 586 -30.16 -42.95 54.64
N THR A 587 -28.87 -42.62 54.55
CA THR A 587 -28.13 -41.90 55.60
C THR A 587 -27.43 -40.68 55.00
N VAL A 588 -27.85 -39.47 55.36
CA VAL A 588 -27.20 -38.23 54.92
C VAL A 588 -26.25 -37.76 56.01
N SER A 589 -24.99 -37.52 55.64
CA SER A 589 -24.01 -36.89 56.53
C SER A 589 -24.14 -35.38 56.40
N TYR A 590 -24.25 -34.69 57.52
CA TYR A 590 -24.39 -33.24 57.64
C TYR A 590 -23.13 -32.67 58.33
N TYR A 591 -22.66 -31.53 57.83
CA TYR A 591 -21.42 -30.85 58.18
C TYR A 591 -21.76 -29.44 58.68
N LEU A 592 -21.13 -28.98 59.75
CA LEU A 592 -21.39 -27.65 60.32
C LEU A 592 -21.07 -26.58 59.26
N ASP A 593 -22.02 -25.70 58.95
CA ASP A 593 -21.89 -24.59 57.98
C ASP A 593 -22.18 -23.29 58.76
N TRP A 594 -21.13 -22.50 58.98
CA TRP A 594 -21.19 -21.34 59.88
C TRP A 594 -21.38 -20.00 59.16
N ASP A 595 -20.94 -19.86 57.92
CA ASP A 595 -21.09 -18.66 57.10
C ASP A 595 -22.23 -18.72 56.07
N GLU A 596 -22.96 -19.84 56.04
CA GLU A 596 -24.19 -20.08 55.28
C GLU A 596 -23.97 -20.09 53.76
N ASP A 597 -22.85 -20.66 53.31
CA ASP A 597 -22.46 -20.70 51.90
C ASP A 597 -22.89 -21.98 51.16
N GLY A 598 -23.33 -23.00 51.90
CA GLY A 598 -23.79 -24.27 51.36
C GLY A 598 -22.78 -25.42 51.48
N PHE A 599 -21.61 -25.19 52.04
CA PHE A 599 -20.59 -26.19 52.32
C PHE A 599 -20.23 -26.16 53.79
N GLY A 600 -19.98 -27.33 54.39
CA GLY A 600 -19.65 -27.43 55.80
C GLY A 600 -18.27 -28.03 56.04
N THR A 601 -17.67 -27.66 57.17
CA THR A 601 -16.37 -28.17 57.57
C THR A 601 -16.37 -29.67 57.86
N SER A 602 -15.43 -30.39 57.23
CA SER A 602 -15.25 -31.85 57.39
C SER A 602 -14.86 -32.29 58.80
N THR A 603 -14.42 -31.34 59.64
CA THR A 603 -13.98 -31.60 61.01
C THR A 603 -15.14 -31.70 62.02
N SER A 604 -16.36 -31.30 61.63
CA SER A 604 -17.55 -31.32 62.49
C SER A 604 -18.77 -31.92 61.76
N THR A 605 -18.89 -33.26 61.81
CA THR A 605 -19.93 -34.03 61.08
C THR A 605 -20.93 -34.78 61.99
N THR A 606 -22.16 -34.96 61.52
CA THR A 606 -23.25 -35.75 62.13
C THR A 606 -24.09 -36.44 61.04
N GLN A 607 -24.91 -37.46 61.35
CA GLN A 607 -25.72 -38.21 60.35
C GLN A 607 -27.21 -38.20 60.66
N SER A 608 -28.06 -37.99 59.66
CA SER A 608 -29.53 -37.94 59.78
C SER A 608 -30.20 -38.14 58.41
N CYS A 609 -31.46 -38.57 58.38
CA CYS A 609 -32.30 -38.55 57.18
C CYS A 609 -33.14 -37.27 57.06
N HIS A 610 -33.01 -36.34 58.03
CA HIS A 610 -33.67 -35.04 58.06
C HIS A 610 -32.67 -33.89 58.27
N PRO A 611 -32.87 -32.70 57.65
CA PRO A 611 -31.98 -31.55 57.79
C PRO A 611 -31.80 -31.07 59.22
N ILE A 612 -30.58 -30.68 59.55
CA ILE A 612 -30.19 -30.20 60.88
C ILE A 612 -29.84 -28.72 60.73
N ALA A 613 -30.51 -27.84 61.48
CA ALA A 613 -30.28 -26.39 61.37
C ALA A 613 -28.82 -26.02 61.71
N GLY A 614 -28.18 -25.25 60.83
CA GLY A 614 -26.76 -24.89 60.91
C GLY A 614 -25.81 -25.98 60.43
N TYR A 615 -26.31 -27.00 59.73
CA TYR A 615 -25.49 -28.01 59.09
C TYR A 615 -26.00 -28.27 57.66
N GLU A 616 -25.07 -28.46 56.73
CA GLU A 616 -25.34 -28.70 55.33
C GLU A 616 -24.78 -30.08 54.92
N PRO A 617 -25.38 -30.83 53.97
CA PRO A 617 -24.97 -32.19 53.64
C PRO A 617 -23.73 -32.27 52.74
N VAL A 618 -23.17 -31.12 52.36
CA VAL A 618 -21.99 -31.01 51.50
C VAL A 618 -20.77 -30.68 52.36
N ALA A 619 -19.72 -31.48 52.23
CA ALA A 619 -18.48 -31.31 53.00
C ALA A 619 -17.40 -30.63 52.16
N GLY A 620 -16.40 -30.08 52.84
CA GLY A 620 -15.10 -29.76 52.21
C GLY A 620 -14.72 -28.30 52.28
N ASP A 621 -15.52 -27.48 52.98
CA ASP A 621 -15.15 -26.10 53.25
C ASP A 621 -13.87 -26.04 54.10
N CYS A 622 -12.83 -25.43 53.52
CA CYS A 622 -11.54 -25.19 54.12
C CYS A 622 -11.49 -23.89 54.93
N ASN A 623 -12.48 -23.00 54.77
CA ASN A 623 -12.68 -21.78 55.55
C ASN A 623 -14.17 -21.45 55.77
N ASP A 624 -14.78 -22.19 56.71
CA ASP A 624 -16.16 -22.09 57.25
C ASP A 624 -16.57 -20.72 57.84
N SER A 625 -15.80 -19.67 57.60
CA SER A 625 -16.08 -18.31 58.05
C SER A 625 -16.09 -17.29 56.91
N ASN A 626 -15.84 -17.74 55.68
CA ASN A 626 -15.84 -16.94 54.46
C ASN A 626 -16.64 -17.60 53.32
N VAL A 627 -17.85 -17.08 53.10
CA VAL A 627 -18.85 -17.49 52.08
C VAL A 627 -18.38 -17.58 50.62
N SER A 628 -17.15 -17.13 50.33
CA SER A 628 -16.55 -17.20 49.00
C SER A 628 -15.54 -18.34 48.85
N VAL A 629 -15.29 -19.14 49.89
CA VAL A 629 -14.25 -20.18 49.92
C VAL A 629 -14.92 -21.53 50.17
N TYR A 630 -15.05 -22.34 49.12
CA TYR A 630 -15.71 -23.64 49.20
C TYR A 630 -15.30 -24.54 48.03
N PRO A 631 -15.44 -25.87 48.16
CA PRO A 631 -15.18 -26.82 47.09
C PRO A 631 -15.81 -26.46 45.74
N GLY A 632 -14.97 -26.18 44.74
CA GLY A 632 -15.40 -25.80 43.40
C GLY A 632 -15.83 -24.34 43.24
N ALA A 633 -15.52 -23.48 44.22
CA ALA A 633 -15.50 -22.04 44.00
C ALA A 633 -14.54 -21.70 42.84
N THR A 634 -14.81 -20.61 42.13
CA THR A 634 -13.84 -20.13 41.14
C THR A 634 -12.69 -19.48 41.88
N GLU A 635 -11.49 -20.03 41.71
CA GLU A 635 -10.24 -19.44 42.20
C GLU A 635 -10.16 -17.94 41.87
N ALA A 636 -9.92 -17.13 42.89
CA ALA A 636 -9.73 -15.71 42.75
C ALA A 636 -8.29 -15.38 43.12
N CYS A 637 -7.55 -14.77 42.18
CA CYS A 637 -6.12 -14.41 42.32
C CYS A 637 -5.82 -13.59 43.59
N ASN A 638 -5.69 -14.27 44.73
CA ASN A 638 -5.72 -13.66 46.06
C ASN A 638 -4.76 -14.37 47.05
N GLY A 639 -4.13 -15.47 46.64
CA GLY A 639 -3.18 -16.23 47.46
C GLY A 639 -3.84 -17.14 48.50
N SER A 640 -5.15 -17.34 48.41
CA SER A 640 -5.90 -18.34 49.18
C SER A 640 -6.31 -19.48 48.25
N ASP A 641 -6.52 -20.65 48.85
CA ASP A 641 -7.12 -21.81 48.20
C ASP A 641 -8.64 -21.63 48.33
N ASP A 642 -9.26 -20.99 47.33
CA ASP A 642 -10.68 -20.63 47.36
C ASP A 642 -11.57 -21.84 47.04
N ASP A 643 -11.08 -22.77 46.22
CA ASP A 643 -11.78 -23.98 45.79
C ASP A 643 -11.45 -25.22 46.64
N CYS A 644 -10.61 -25.06 47.65
CA CYS A 644 -10.24 -26.06 48.66
C CYS A 644 -9.62 -27.34 48.07
N ASP A 645 -8.96 -27.27 46.91
CA ASP A 645 -8.30 -28.41 46.26
C ASP A 645 -6.87 -28.69 46.80
N GLY A 646 -6.36 -27.80 47.64
CA GLY A 646 -5.04 -27.87 48.26
C GLY A 646 -3.95 -27.08 47.54
N VAL A 647 -4.29 -26.32 46.49
CA VAL A 647 -3.38 -25.49 45.69
C VAL A 647 -3.98 -24.10 45.52
N ALA A 648 -3.41 -23.11 46.22
CA ALA A 648 -3.85 -21.72 46.06
C ALA A 648 -3.64 -21.21 44.62
N ASP A 649 -4.67 -20.55 44.07
CA ASP A 649 -4.69 -19.93 42.75
C ASP A 649 -4.48 -20.90 41.56
N ASP A 650 -4.84 -22.20 41.67
CA ASP A 650 -4.79 -23.17 40.55
C ASP A 650 -5.94 -22.95 39.54
N GLY A 651 -5.90 -23.60 38.38
CA GLY A 651 -6.91 -23.42 37.31
C GLY A 651 -6.96 -22.02 36.69
N LEU A 652 -6.23 -21.05 37.22
CA LEU A 652 -6.09 -19.70 36.68
C LEU A 652 -5.04 -19.65 35.59
N SER A 653 -5.33 -18.90 34.53
CA SER A 653 -4.35 -18.61 33.50
C SER A 653 -3.37 -17.58 34.05
N PHE A 654 -2.13 -18.02 34.26
CA PHE A 654 -1.04 -17.12 34.60
C PHE A 654 -0.55 -16.43 33.34
N PHE A 655 -0.64 -15.10 33.33
CA PHE A 655 -0.12 -14.27 32.26
C PHE A 655 1.23 -13.71 32.70
N THR A 656 2.18 -13.66 31.77
CA THR A 656 3.39 -12.88 31.95
C THR A 656 3.03 -11.41 31.75
N TYR A 657 3.15 -10.62 32.82
CA TYR A 657 3.00 -9.17 32.77
C TYR A 657 4.38 -8.52 32.81
N TYR A 658 4.51 -7.39 32.13
CA TYR A 658 5.75 -6.64 31.95
C TYR A 658 5.66 -5.39 32.80
N ARG A 659 6.74 -5.04 33.51
CA ARG A 659 6.76 -3.82 34.32
C ARG A 659 6.58 -2.62 33.40
N ASP A 660 5.70 -1.70 33.78
CA ASP A 660 5.41 -0.43 33.09
C ASP A 660 5.74 0.70 34.07
N ALA A 661 6.92 1.30 33.94
CA ALA A 661 7.40 2.29 34.89
C ALA A 661 7.01 3.74 34.55
N ASP A 662 6.64 4.03 33.31
CA ASP A 662 6.31 5.38 32.84
C ASP A 662 4.82 5.58 32.50
N GLY A 663 4.04 4.50 32.41
CA GLY A 663 2.59 4.48 32.31
C GLY A 663 2.03 4.54 30.89
N ASP A 664 2.80 4.15 29.86
CA ASP A 664 2.38 4.23 28.46
C ASP A 664 1.63 3.01 27.92
N THR A 665 1.42 2.00 28.77
CA THR A 665 0.70 0.75 28.51
C THR A 665 1.51 -0.38 27.84
N TYR A 666 2.79 -0.16 27.54
CA TYR A 666 3.77 -1.18 27.19
C TYR A 666 4.75 -1.36 28.36
N GLY A 667 5.46 -2.48 28.39
CA GLY A 667 6.33 -2.79 29.52
C GLY A 667 7.58 -3.55 29.11
N SER A 668 8.62 -3.41 29.95
CA SER A 668 9.96 -3.95 29.71
C SER A 668 9.98 -5.47 29.62
N SER A 669 10.48 -5.99 28.49
CA SER A 669 10.69 -7.43 28.27
C SER A 669 11.68 -8.06 29.27
N GLY A 670 12.61 -7.27 29.81
CA GLY A 670 13.61 -7.70 30.79
C GLY A 670 13.11 -7.78 32.24
N THR A 671 11.92 -7.21 32.55
CA THR A 671 11.36 -7.22 33.90
C THR A 671 9.93 -7.74 33.90
N THR A 672 9.80 -9.06 34.06
CA THR A 672 8.50 -9.75 34.02
C THR A 672 8.03 -10.20 35.38
N LYS A 673 6.70 -10.32 35.53
CA LYS A 673 6.04 -11.05 36.61
C LYS A 673 4.94 -11.92 36.04
N THR A 674 5.03 -13.21 36.31
CA THR A 674 3.95 -14.16 36.04
C THR A 674 2.91 -14.05 37.15
N ASN A 675 1.68 -13.69 36.81
CA ASN A 675 0.59 -13.60 37.79
C ASN A 675 -0.76 -13.92 37.13
N CYS A 676 -1.77 -14.28 37.93
CA CYS A 676 -3.13 -14.55 37.45
C CYS A 676 -3.98 -13.27 37.28
N ALA A 677 -3.52 -12.15 37.82
CA ALA A 677 -4.13 -10.83 37.67
C ALA A 677 -3.05 -9.77 37.51
N LEU A 678 -3.39 -8.70 36.76
CA LEU A 678 -2.50 -7.59 36.45
C LEU A 678 -1.88 -7.00 37.74
N PRO A 679 -0.57 -7.21 37.98
CA PRO A 679 0.09 -6.61 39.12
C PRO A 679 0.12 -5.09 38.99
N LEU A 680 -0.03 -4.37 40.10
CA LEU A 680 0.12 -2.90 40.11
C LEU A 680 1.49 -2.48 39.58
N GLY A 681 1.51 -1.63 38.54
CA GLY A 681 2.73 -1.17 37.85
C GLY A 681 3.25 -2.12 36.78
N TYR A 682 2.40 -3.01 36.27
CA TYR A 682 2.70 -3.94 35.18
C TYR A 682 1.57 -3.88 34.14
N VAL A 683 1.87 -4.27 32.90
CA VAL A 683 0.96 -4.31 31.74
C VAL A 683 1.09 -5.64 31.01
N SER A 684 0.13 -5.95 30.14
CA SER A 684 0.10 -7.22 29.39
C SER A 684 0.85 -7.15 28.05
N ARG A 685 1.24 -5.96 27.60
CA ARG A 685 1.94 -5.74 26.34
C ARG A 685 3.43 -5.65 26.59
N ALA A 686 4.19 -6.54 25.97
CA ALA A 686 5.65 -6.52 25.98
C ALA A 686 6.19 -5.56 24.92
N GLY A 687 7.50 -5.32 24.94
CA GLY A 687 8.23 -4.74 23.81
C GLY A 687 8.65 -3.29 24.02
N ASP A 688 8.43 -2.73 25.20
CA ASP A 688 8.96 -1.40 25.53
C ASP A 688 10.49 -1.46 25.70
N CYS A 689 11.18 -0.76 24.80
CA CYS A 689 12.62 -0.66 24.70
C CYS A 689 13.21 0.44 25.61
N ASP A 690 12.39 1.37 26.15
CA ASP A 690 12.76 2.33 27.20
C ASP A 690 11.60 2.55 28.19
N ASP A 691 11.45 1.59 29.12
CA ASP A 691 10.46 1.55 30.24
C ASP A 691 10.62 2.69 31.27
N THR A 692 11.29 3.78 30.90
CA THR A 692 11.37 5.01 31.67
C THR A 692 10.85 6.24 30.92
N ASN A 693 10.48 6.07 29.65
CA ASN A 693 10.05 7.11 28.74
C ASN A 693 8.78 6.71 27.96
N GLY A 694 7.61 7.13 28.48
CA GLY A 694 6.31 6.76 27.91
C GLY A 694 5.93 7.39 26.55
N SER A 695 6.92 7.83 25.78
CA SER A 695 6.80 8.16 24.36
C SER A 695 7.50 7.13 23.46
N VAL A 696 8.16 6.12 24.04
CA VAL A 696 8.93 5.08 23.36
C VAL A 696 8.24 3.74 23.61
N TYR A 697 7.54 3.20 22.63
CA TYR A 697 6.78 1.96 22.77
C TYR A 697 6.41 1.34 21.41
N PRO A 698 6.15 0.01 21.36
CA PRO A 698 5.71 -0.67 20.15
C PRO A 698 4.54 0.01 19.39
N GLY A 699 4.85 0.53 18.19
CA GLY A 699 3.93 1.24 17.33
C GLY A 699 3.68 2.71 17.70
N ALA A 700 4.58 3.33 18.48
CA ALA A 700 4.68 4.77 18.57
C ALA A 700 4.95 5.40 17.19
N THR A 701 4.82 6.71 17.07
CA THR A 701 5.17 7.39 15.81
C THR A 701 6.61 7.89 15.92
N GLU A 702 7.47 7.36 15.07
CA GLU A 702 8.87 7.79 14.94
C GLU A 702 9.02 9.31 14.84
N THR A 703 9.97 9.83 15.61
CA THR A 703 10.27 11.24 15.67
C THR A 703 11.77 11.46 15.62
N CYS A 704 12.36 11.67 14.43
CA CYS A 704 13.78 12.06 14.18
C CYS A 704 14.57 12.60 15.39
N ASN A 705 14.99 11.72 16.29
CA ASN A 705 15.59 12.03 17.60
C ASN A 705 16.70 11.03 17.97
N THR A 706 17.03 10.10 17.08
CA THR A 706 18.05 9.04 17.25
C THR A 706 17.73 8.00 18.33
N ILE A 707 16.47 7.94 18.76
CA ILE A 707 15.87 6.91 19.61
C ILE A 707 14.92 6.14 18.71
N ASP A 708 14.94 4.82 18.83
CA ASP A 708 13.92 3.93 18.27
C ASP A 708 12.64 4.16 19.10
N ASP A 709 11.74 5.05 18.62
CA ASP A 709 10.55 5.45 19.38
C ASP A 709 9.48 4.34 19.34
N ASP A 710 9.42 3.55 18.27
CA ASP A 710 8.41 2.53 18.05
C ASP A 710 8.87 1.09 18.36
N CYS A 711 10.10 0.95 18.85
CA CYS A 711 10.73 -0.29 19.30
C CYS A 711 10.74 -1.41 18.24
N ASP A 712 10.79 -1.05 16.95
CA ASP A 712 10.86 -2.01 15.85
C ASP A 712 12.31 -2.43 15.51
N GLY A 713 13.30 -1.84 16.18
CA GLY A 713 14.74 -2.09 15.98
C GLY A 713 15.40 -1.17 14.96
N SER A 714 14.62 -0.35 14.25
CA SER A 714 15.09 0.75 13.42
C SER A 714 15.04 2.07 14.20
N VAL A 715 15.81 3.07 13.77
CA VAL A 715 15.82 4.38 14.42
C VAL A 715 15.38 5.41 13.39
N ASP A 716 14.29 6.13 13.68
CA ASP A 716 13.75 7.23 12.89
C ASP A 716 13.19 6.83 11.49
N GLU A 717 12.76 5.58 11.29
CA GLU A 717 12.21 5.06 10.03
C GLU A 717 10.83 5.63 9.67
N GLY A 718 10.53 5.74 8.38
CA GLY A 718 9.28 6.37 7.91
C GLY A 718 9.15 7.88 8.16
N THR A 719 10.03 8.51 8.95
CA THR A 719 10.30 9.94 8.93
C THR A 719 11.37 10.25 7.88
N ALA A 720 11.34 11.43 7.23
CA ALA A 720 12.23 11.73 6.10
C ALA A 720 13.71 11.39 6.41
N ALA A 721 14.23 10.38 5.72
CA ALA A 721 15.39 9.56 6.09
C ALA A 721 16.73 10.31 6.26
N PRO A 722 17.68 9.75 7.05
CA PRO A 722 19.08 10.17 7.08
C PRO A 722 19.81 10.06 5.75
N ASN A 723 19.79 11.17 5.00
CA ASN A 723 20.55 11.39 3.79
C ASN A 723 22.07 11.44 4.05
N THR A 724 22.87 10.99 3.09
CA THR A 724 24.33 11.20 3.08
C THR A 724 24.62 12.56 2.45
N TRP A 725 25.37 13.39 3.16
CA TRP A 725 25.68 14.74 2.73
C TRP A 725 27.19 14.93 2.63
N TYR A 726 27.63 15.50 1.51
CA TYR A 726 29.01 15.75 1.13
C TYR A 726 29.33 17.22 1.34
N GLN A 727 30.46 17.52 1.96
CA GLN A 727 30.79 18.91 2.32
C GLN A 727 30.87 19.76 1.05
N ASP A 728 30.14 20.87 1.02
CA ASP A 728 30.09 21.80 -0.11
C ASP A 728 30.53 23.18 0.40
N VAL A 729 31.82 23.45 0.27
CA VAL A 729 32.48 24.64 0.81
C VAL A 729 32.33 25.84 -0.14
N ASP A 730 32.23 25.62 -1.44
CA ASP A 730 32.18 26.67 -2.47
C ASP A 730 30.79 26.96 -3.06
N ARG A 731 29.82 26.08 -2.80
CA ARG A 731 28.36 26.20 -3.00
C ARG A 731 27.85 26.01 -4.42
N ASP A 732 28.39 25.04 -5.15
CA ASP A 732 27.92 24.68 -6.49
C ASP A 732 26.94 23.49 -6.54
N MET A 733 26.57 22.96 -5.37
CA MET A 733 25.67 21.81 -5.19
C MET A 733 26.27 20.43 -5.44
N TYR A 734 27.56 20.35 -5.76
CA TYR A 734 28.37 19.14 -5.66
C TYR A 734 29.24 19.23 -4.41
N GLY A 735 29.34 18.13 -3.68
CA GLY A 735 30.11 18.10 -2.45
C GLY A 735 31.33 17.19 -2.57
N ASN A 736 32.30 17.48 -1.71
CA ASN A 736 33.53 16.72 -1.58
C ASN A 736 33.25 15.24 -1.30
N PRO A 737 33.57 14.33 -2.22
CA PRO A 737 33.27 12.90 -2.06
C PRO A 737 34.04 12.25 -0.91
N TYR A 738 35.09 12.90 -0.41
CA TYR A 738 35.95 12.41 0.67
C TYR A 738 35.59 12.96 2.06
N VAL A 739 34.69 13.96 2.16
CA VAL A 739 34.24 14.54 3.43
C VAL A 739 32.71 14.49 3.50
N LYS A 740 32.18 13.47 4.19
CA LYS A 740 30.74 13.17 4.25
C LYS A 740 30.23 12.94 5.67
N GLN A 741 28.93 13.20 5.89
CA GLN A 741 28.20 12.86 7.11
C GLN A 741 26.76 12.42 6.81
N ILE A 742 26.18 11.60 7.70
CA ILE A 742 24.83 11.05 7.56
C ILE A 742 23.89 11.84 8.50
N ALA A 743 22.75 12.34 7.99
CA ALA A 743 21.75 13.08 8.78
C ALA A 743 20.38 13.16 8.06
N CYS A 744 19.27 13.09 8.82
CA CYS A 744 17.87 13.11 8.30
C CYS A 744 17.52 14.33 7.44
N ILE A 745 18.25 15.43 7.67
CA ILE A 745 18.13 16.68 6.91
C ILE A 745 19.51 17.22 6.55
N GLN A 746 19.57 18.04 5.50
CA GLN A 746 20.81 18.66 4.99
C GLN A 746 21.61 19.39 6.09
N PRO A 747 22.77 18.86 6.50
CA PRO A 747 23.70 19.53 7.38
C PRO A 747 24.22 20.81 6.73
N GLY A 748 24.37 21.88 7.52
CA GLY A 748 24.83 23.16 7.00
C GLY A 748 26.24 23.08 6.40
N GLY A 749 26.36 23.37 5.12
CA GLY A 749 27.62 23.27 4.36
C GLY A 749 27.89 21.89 3.77
N TYR A 750 26.84 21.08 3.59
CA TYR A 750 26.91 19.79 2.88
C TYR A 750 25.73 19.67 1.90
N VAL A 751 25.85 18.87 0.83
CA VAL A 751 24.85 18.63 -0.25
C VAL A 751 24.75 17.14 -0.58
N ALA A 752 23.64 16.71 -1.19
CA ALA A 752 23.39 15.28 -1.44
C ALA A 752 24.19 14.71 -2.62
N LYS A 753 24.59 15.55 -3.58
CA LYS A 753 25.39 15.13 -4.73
C LYS A 753 26.88 15.16 -4.38
N ALA A 754 27.57 14.05 -4.61
CA ALA A 754 29.01 13.94 -4.45
C ALA A 754 29.75 14.29 -5.76
N GLY A 755 31.08 14.31 -5.72
CA GLY A 755 31.91 14.20 -6.92
C GLY A 755 32.73 15.44 -7.24
N ASP A 756 32.65 16.47 -6.41
CA ASP A 756 33.50 17.65 -6.55
C ASP A 756 34.97 17.29 -6.26
N CYS A 757 35.78 17.26 -7.32
CA CYS A 757 37.21 16.99 -7.25
C CYS A 757 38.03 18.19 -6.73
N ASN A 758 37.42 19.39 -6.63
CA ASN A 758 38.00 20.57 -6.01
C ASN A 758 36.95 21.49 -5.36
N ASP A 759 36.51 21.07 -4.16
CA ASP A 759 35.54 21.72 -3.24
C ASP A 759 36.01 23.08 -2.66
N LEU A 760 36.79 23.85 -3.41
CA LEU A 760 37.12 25.25 -3.13
C LEU A 760 36.89 26.13 -4.37
N SER A 761 36.42 25.56 -5.48
CA SER A 761 36.20 26.18 -6.77
C SER A 761 34.94 25.66 -7.49
N ALA A 762 33.84 26.41 -7.36
CA ALA A 762 32.51 26.19 -7.96
C ALA A 762 32.42 26.06 -9.51
N SER A 763 33.54 26.00 -10.22
CA SER A 763 33.63 25.76 -11.66
C SER A 763 34.33 24.44 -11.99
N ILE A 764 34.63 23.63 -10.98
CA ILE A 764 35.32 22.34 -11.10
C ILE A 764 34.43 21.32 -10.40
N HIS A 765 33.60 20.63 -11.16
CA HIS A 765 32.66 19.65 -10.65
C HIS A 765 32.17 18.75 -11.80
N PRO A 766 31.58 17.58 -11.49
CA PRO A 766 31.04 16.69 -12.52
C PRO A 766 30.07 17.38 -13.47
N GLY A 767 30.34 17.27 -14.78
CA GLY A 767 29.54 17.88 -15.86
C GLY A 767 29.76 19.38 -16.05
N ALA A 768 30.81 19.96 -15.46
CA ALA A 768 31.30 21.27 -15.88
C ALA A 768 31.90 21.19 -17.30
N TYR A 769 32.04 22.33 -17.97
CA TYR A 769 32.68 22.39 -19.29
C TYR A 769 34.21 22.37 -19.15
N GLU A 770 34.88 21.45 -19.84
CA GLU A 770 36.34 21.31 -19.82
C GLU A 770 37.06 22.50 -20.48
N GLN A 771 37.93 23.17 -19.73
CA GLN A 771 38.64 24.36 -20.21
C GLN A 771 39.96 24.00 -20.87
N CYS A 772 39.91 23.54 -22.12
CA CYS A 772 41.08 23.09 -22.87
C CYS A 772 42.31 24.05 -22.81
N GLY A 773 43.40 23.56 -22.21
CA GLY A 773 44.73 24.16 -22.17
C GLY A 773 45.12 24.76 -20.81
N ASP A 774 44.40 24.47 -19.73
CA ASP A 774 44.67 25.02 -18.38
C ASP A 774 45.27 24.02 -17.38
N GLU A 775 45.47 22.75 -17.79
CA GLU A 775 46.02 21.62 -17.03
C GLU A 775 45.20 21.21 -15.80
N VAL A 776 43.93 21.61 -15.73
CA VAL A 776 42.98 21.23 -14.68
C VAL A 776 41.95 20.28 -15.29
N ASP A 777 41.50 19.33 -14.47
CA ASP A 777 40.38 18.44 -14.80
C ASP A 777 39.13 19.13 -14.26
N ASN A 778 38.42 19.87 -15.11
CA ASN A 778 37.35 20.76 -14.68
C ASN A 778 36.03 20.01 -14.51
N ASP A 779 35.82 18.93 -15.25
CA ASP A 779 34.61 18.11 -15.16
C ASP A 779 34.78 16.86 -14.29
N CYS A 780 35.94 16.70 -13.67
CA CYS A 780 36.28 15.66 -12.71
C CYS A 780 36.21 14.23 -13.28
N ASP A 781 36.43 14.06 -14.58
CA ASP A 781 36.39 12.75 -15.26
C ASP A 781 37.75 12.00 -15.21
N ASN A 782 38.79 12.64 -14.68
CA ASN A 782 40.20 12.20 -14.59
C ASN A 782 40.97 12.23 -15.90
N VAL A 783 40.48 12.95 -16.89
CA VAL A 783 41.15 13.31 -18.12
C VAL A 783 41.49 14.81 -18.06
N ILE A 784 42.59 15.21 -18.70
CA ILE A 784 43.02 16.60 -18.71
C ILE A 784 43.36 17.04 -20.13
N ASP A 785 42.78 18.16 -20.54
CA ASP A 785 43.09 18.91 -21.76
C ASP A 785 43.29 18.03 -23.01
N GLY A 786 44.53 17.86 -23.45
CA GLY A 786 44.89 17.27 -24.74
C GLY A 786 44.68 15.78 -24.89
N ASN A 787 44.33 15.12 -23.79
CA ASN A 787 43.89 13.73 -23.84
C ASN A 787 42.38 13.63 -23.67
N ASP A 788 41.71 14.76 -23.43
CA ASP A 788 40.27 14.85 -23.34
C ASP A 788 39.65 14.81 -24.74
N PRO A 789 38.76 13.86 -25.02
CA PRO A 789 38.09 13.75 -26.31
C PRO A 789 37.23 14.97 -26.66
N GLU A 790 36.80 15.78 -25.68
CA GLU A 790 36.07 17.03 -25.88
C GLU A 790 36.99 18.17 -26.36
N CYS A 791 38.32 18.02 -26.22
CA CYS A 791 39.32 19.01 -26.63
C CYS A 791 39.95 18.71 -28.01
N VAL A 792 39.28 19.17 -29.07
CA VAL A 792 39.61 18.83 -30.47
C VAL A 792 40.43 19.92 -31.17
N VAL A 793 40.09 21.16 -30.90
CA VAL A 793 40.71 22.37 -31.45
C VAL A 793 40.61 23.45 -30.39
N PHE A 794 41.72 24.16 -30.17
CA PHE A 794 41.70 25.35 -29.32
C PHE A 794 42.68 26.41 -29.84
N ILE A 795 42.54 27.63 -29.33
CA ILE A 795 43.32 28.80 -29.74
C ILE A 795 44.21 29.22 -28.56
N ASP A 796 45.53 29.08 -28.72
CA ASP A 796 46.52 29.60 -27.76
C ASP A 796 47.14 30.89 -28.29
N GLY A 797 46.60 32.03 -27.86
CA GLY A 797 47.08 33.35 -28.24
C GLY A 797 46.93 33.66 -29.74
N THR A 798 47.99 33.48 -30.53
CA THR A 798 47.99 33.69 -32.00
C THR A 798 48.18 32.41 -32.80
N GLU A 799 48.20 31.27 -32.12
CA GLU A 799 48.37 29.96 -32.72
C GLU A 799 47.03 29.22 -32.74
N LEU A 800 46.75 28.53 -33.85
CA LEU A 800 45.61 27.62 -33.95
C LEU A 800 46.14 26.19 -33.85
N CYS A 801 45.67 25.46 -32.85
CA CYS A 801 46.19 24.15 -32.48
C CYS A 801 45.13 23.05 -32.75
N PHE A 802 45.53 22.02 -33.48
CA PHE A 802 44.67 20.89 -33.89
C PHE A 802 45.20 19.59 -33.31
N ASP A 803 44.34 18.69 -32.86
CA ASP A 803 44.80 17.41 -32.35
C ASP A 803 45.60 16.62 -33.41
N SER A 804 46.72 16.02 -33.00
CA SER A 804 47.68 15.36 -33.89
C SER A 804 47.24 13.99 -34.36
N SER A 805 46.19 13.40 -33.78
CA SER A 805 45.58 12.15 -34.23
C SER A 805 44.78 12.30 -35.52
N VAL A 806 44.45 13.55 -35.92
CA VAL A 806 43.64 13.85 -37.12
C VAL A 806 44.48 13.89 -38.42
N PHE A 807 45.83 13.81 -38.35
CA PHE A 807 46.70 13.84 -39.54
C PHE A 807 47.75 12.71 -39.54
N ASP A 808 47.96 12.07 -40.70
CA ASP A 808 49.10 11.14 -40.91
C ASP A 808 50.11 11.77 -41.90
N TYR A 809 51.22 12.29 -41.37
CA TYR A 809 52.20 13.06 -42.17
C TYR A 809 53.35 12.19 -42.68
N THR A 810 53.59 12.18 -44.00
CA THR A 810 54.86 11.69 -44.58
C THR A 810 55.53 12.74 -45.47
N GLN A 811 56.82 13.00 -45.25
CA GLN A 811 57.58 13.99 -46.01
C GLN A 811 57.73 13.62 -47.51
N GLY A 812 57.37 14.54 -48.41
CA GLY A 812 58.01 14.64 -49.73
C GLY A 812 57.18 14.62 -51.03
N SER A 813 55.95 15.13 -51.08
CA SER A 813 55.12 15.20 -52.30
C SER A 813 55.15 16.59 -53.00
N SER A 814 55.02 16.64 -54.34
CA SER A 814 55.05 17.89 -55.18
C SER A 814 53.96 17.89 -56.28
N TYR A 815 53.53 19.05 -56.84
CA TYR A 815 52.54 19.07 -57.96
C TYR A 815 52.57 20.22 -59.02
N ASP A 816 51.91 19.95 -60.18
CA ASP A 816 51.94 20.51 -61.57
C ASP A 816 50.59 21.16 -62.02
N VAL A 817 50.55 21.96 -63.10
CA VAL A 817 49.44 22.89 -63.46
C VAL A 817 48.84 22.63 -64.86
N SER A 818 47.65 22.03 -64.96
CA SER A 818 46.76 22.18 -66.13
C SER A 818 45.29 21.84 -65.85
N SER A 819 44.42 22.84 -66.09
CA SER A 819 42.94 22.91 -65.99
C SER A 819 42.32 22.86 -64.59
N ASP A 820 41.87 24.03 -64.12
CA ASP A 820 40.83 24.42 -63.13
C ASP A 820 40.45 23.48 -61.94
N SER A 821 41.29 22.50 -61.61
CA SER A 821 41.24 21.71 -60.37
C SER A 821 42.67 21.31 -59.96
N TRP A 822 43.01 21.44 -58.68
CA TRP A 822 44.29 21.05 -58.07
C TRP A 822 44.19 19.59 -57.57
N THR A 823 45.18 18.73 -57.81
CA THR A 823 45.22 17.33 -57.28
C THR A 823 46.67 16.92 -56.98
N LEU A 824 47.00 16.30 -55.85
CA LEU A 824 48.31 15.65 -55.67
C LEU A 824 48.24 14.18 -56.15
N VAL A 825 49.23 13.72 -56.93
CA VAL A 825 49.29 12.34 -57.46
C VAL A 825 50.50 11.59 -56.90
N ASP A 826 50.29 10.34 -56.47
CA ASP A 826 51.32 9.39 -56.06
C ASP A 826 52.14 8.86 -57.26
N ALA A 827 53.33 8.32 -57.00
CA ALA A 827 54.32 7.96 -58.02
C ALA A 827 54.01 6.71 -58.89
N ASN A 828 52.86 6.03 -58.76
CA ASN A 828 52.62 4.73 -59.40
C ASN A 828 51.30 4.57 -60.18
N ASP A 829 50.57 5.65 -60.42
CA ASP A 829 49.50 5.74 -61.43
C ASP A 829 48.45 4.60 -61.38
N ARG A 830 48.09 4.16 -60.16
CA ARG A 830 46.94 3.29 -59.89
C ARG A 830 46.11 3.88 -58.75
N TYR A 831 44.84 4.13 -59.07
CA TYR A 831 43.81 4.66 -58.17
C TYR A 831 43.79 3.96 -56.81
N ALA A 832 44.25 4.67 -55.79
CA ALA A 832 43.96 4.45 -54.39
C ALA A 832 43.54 5.83 -53.83
N THR A 833 42.29 5.88 -53.44
CA THR A 833 41.56 6.95 -52.75
C THR A 833 42.16 7.19 -51.37
N ALA A 834 42.52 8.44 -51.08
CA ALA A 834 42.73 9.07 -49.78
C ALA A 834 43.60 10.34 -49.99
N GLY A 835 43.13 11.28 -50.80
CA GLY A 835 43.74 12.59 -50.97
C GLY A 835 43.20 13.59 -49.96
N ALA A 836 44.05 14.08 -49.05
CA ALA A 836 43.79 15.33 -48.34
C ALA A 836 44.64 16.46 -48.96
N TYR A 837 44.01 17.53 -49.45
CA TYR A 837 44.71 18.67 -50.05
C TYR A 837 44.00 19.99 -49.71
N ALA A 838 44.76 21.08 -49.70
CA ALA A 838 44.24 22.40 -49.41
C ALA A 838 43.95 23.20 -50.69
N THR A 839 42.74 23.73 -50.85
CA THR A 839 42.36 24.65 -51.94
C THR A 839 41.90 25.99 -51.40
N GLY A 840 42.19 27.08 -52.10
CA GLY A 840 41.70 28.41 -51.75
C GLY A 840 41.68 29.34 -52.96
N GLU A 841 40.75 30.29 -52.98
CA GLU A 841 40.82 31.42 -53.91
C GLU A 841 41.93 32.37 -53.46
N SER A 842 42.91 32.52 -54.33
CA SER A 842 44.03 33.43 -54.18
C SER A 842 43.63 34.86 -54.53
N PRO A 843 43.95 35.88 -53.72
CA PRO A 843 44.31 37.20 -54.20
C PRO A 843 45.85 37.33 -54.29
N PHE A 844 46.50 36.44 -55.04
CA PHE A 844 47.95 36.47 -55.31
C PHE A 844 48.21 36.27 -56.80
N GLY A 845 49.06 37.13 -57.35
CA GLY A 845 49.51 37.06 -58.73
C GLY A 845 50.53 35.92 -58.97
N PRO A 846 50.95 35.69 -60.23
CA PRO A 846 51.59 34.45 -60.67
C PRO A 846 52.99 34.12 -60.12
N ASP A 847 53.54 34.86 -59.16
CA ASP A 847 54.95 34.76 -58.75
C ASP A 847 55.18 34.69 -57.21
N ASP A 848 54.13 34.61 -56.38
CA ASP A 848 54.32 34.41 -54.93
C ASP A 848 54.25 32.92 -54.56
N GLN A 849 55.34 32.39 -54.02
CA GLN A 849 55.42 31.00 -53.53
C GLN A 849 55.24 30.95 -52.00
N LEU A 850 54.21 30.22 -51.54
CA LEU A 850 54.04 29.80 -50.15
C LEU A 850 54.87 28.53 -49.91
N GLN A 851 55.91 28.63 -49.08
CA GLN A 851 56.64 27.46 -48.54
C GLN A 851 56.09 27.14 -47.15
N ILE A 852 55.54 25.93 -46.99
CA ILE A 852 54.82 25.45 -45.78
C ILE A 852 55.78 24.81 -44.74
N ASP A 853 57.09 24.83 -44.96
CA ASP A 853 58.03 24.05 -44.12
C ASP A 853 58.48 24.72 -42.80
N ASN A 854 58.01 25.91 -42.42
CA ASN A 854 58.58 26.68 -41.28
C ASN A 854 57.62 27.02 -40.12
N TYR A 855 56.36 26.56 -40.12
CA TYR A 855 55.34 27.09 -39.21
C TYR A 855 54.49 26.02 -38.51
N ILE A 856 55.07 24.84 -38.29
CA ILE A 856 54.41 23.74 -37.59
C ILE A 856 55.21 23.43 -36.32
N SER A 857 54.61 23.62 -35.15
CA SER A 857 55.14 23.08 -33.88
C SER A 857 54.19 22.02 -33.35
N ASN A 858 54.73 20.85 -32.97
CA ASN A 858 53.95 19.84 -32.25
C ASN A 858 54.18 20.09 -30.76
N ARG A 859 53.09 20.39 -30.03
CA ARG A 859 53.10 20.57 -28.58
C ARG A 859 51.94 19.78 -27.99
N TYR A 860 52.27 18.89 -27.06
CA TYR A 860 51.30 18.18 -26.21
C TYR A 860 50.20 17.45 -26.97
N GLY A 861 50.54 16.82 -28.09
CA GLY A 861 49.54 16.12 -28.90
C GLY A 861 48.81 17.02 -29.89
N PHE A 862 49.09 18.31 -29.96
CA PHE A 862 48.51 19.24 -30.94
C PHE A 862 49.52 19.75 -31.95
N LEU A 863 49.09 19.83 -33.21
CA LEU A 863 49.72 20.48 -34.34
C LEU A 863 49.31 21.96 -34.37
N CYS A 864 50.23 22.86 -34.03
CA CYS A 864 49.94 24.29 -33.94
C CYS A 864 50.53 25.08 -35.12
N VAL A 865 49.72 25.96 -35.71
CA VAL A 865 50.09 26.85 -36.82
C VAL A 865 50.10 28.30 -36.36
N ASP A 866 51.24 28.98 -36.51
CA ASP A 866 51.47 30.37 -36.06
C ASP A 866 51.26 31.39 -37.19
N PHE A 867 50.39 32.38 -36.96
CA PHE A 867 50.02 33.43 -37.93
C PHE A 867 50.70 34.78 -37.69
N VAL A 868 51.70 34.89 -36.80
CA VAL A 868 52.34 36.17 -36.47
C VAL A 868 53.07 36.80 -37.68
N GLY A 869 52.57 37.96 -38.14
CA GLY A 869 53.36 38.91 -38.94
C GLY A 869 52.79 39.44 -40.28
N ARG A 870 51.50 39.23 -40.63
CA ARG A 870 50.96 39.73 -41.94
C ARG A 870 49.73 40.64 -41.81
N SER A 871 49.67 41.64 -42.69
CA SER A 871 48.70 42.73 -42.68
C SER A 871 47.60 42.51 -43.72
N SER A 872 46.35 42.48 -43.23
CA SER A 872 45.10 42.82 -43.94
C SER A 872 44.87 42.16 -45.31
N VAL A 873 44.39 40.91 -45.35
CA VAL A 873 43.30 40.43 -46.24
C VAL A 873 42.79 39.08 -45.68
N THR A 874 41.47 38.89 -45.67
CA THR A 874 40.75 37.64 -45.42
C THR A 874 41.30 36.50 -46.28
N THR A 875 41.72 35.39 -45.68
CA THR A 875 42.23 34.23 -46.43
C THR A 875 41.36 33.02 -46.16
N ILE A 876 40.89 32.38 -47.24
CA ILE A 876 40.07 31.18 -47.20
C ILE A 876 40.95 29.98 -47.54
N PHE A 877 41.04 29.01 -46.64
CA PHE A 877 41.73 27.73 -46.88
C PHE A 877 40.73 26.61 -46.63
N THR A 878 40.57 25.70 -47.58
CA THR A 878 39.73 24.50 -47.42
C THR A 878 40.63 23.31 -47.16
N ILE A 879 40.42 22.57 -46.08
CA ILE A 879 41.12 21.31 -45.81
C ILE A 879 40.14 20.19 -46.13
N VAL A 880 40.39 19.45 -47.21
CA VAL A 880 39.60 18.28 -47.56
C VAL A 880 40.38 17.04 -47.11
N SER A 881 39.70 16.07 -46.49
CA SER A 881 40.24 14.75 -46.14
C SER A 881 39.31 13.68 -46.70
N GLU A 882 39.81 12.72 -47.49
CA GLU A 882 38.98 11.68 -48.11
C GLU A 882 38.55 10.53 -47.14
N LEU A 883 38.87 10.61 -45.83
CA LEU A 883 38.38 9.66 -44.82
C LEU A 883 37.12 10.14 -44.08
N SER A 884 36.65 11.36 -44.31
CA SER A 884 35.32 11.83 -43.94
C SER A 884 34.60 12.35 -45.17
N ALA A 885 33.30 12.12 -45.29
CA ALA A 885 32.50 12.53 -46.45
C ALA A 885 32.27 14.06 -46.55
N THR A 886 32.98 14.86 -45.76
CA THR A 886 32.75 16.29 -45.56
C THR A 886 34.03 17.07 -45.83
N SER A 887 33.95 18.01 -46.78
CA SER A 887 35.01 18.96 -47.10
C SER A 887 34.86 20.19 -46.22
N THR A 888 35.83 20.46 -45.33
CA THR A 888 35.75 21.64 -44.45
C THR A 888 36.52 22.82 -45.03
N SER A 889 35.80 23.87 -45.41
CA SER A 889 36.31 25.18 -45.79
C SER A 889 36.50 26.07 -44.56
N GLN A 890 37.60 26.79 -44.43
CA GLN A 890 37.80 27.75 -43.33
C GLN A 890 38.14 29.14 -43.86
N VAL A 891 37.45 30.15 -43.35
CA VAL A 891 37.72 31.56 -43.67
C VAL A 891 38.27 32.26 -42.43
N VAL A 892 39.44 32.88 -42.56
CA VAL A 892 40.04 33.68 -41.48
C VAL A 892 39.96 35.15 -41.84
N ASP A 893 39.23 35.95 -41.05
CA ASP A 893 39.13 37.40 -41.24
C ASP A 893 39.70 38.20 -40.07
N LYS A 894 40.30 39.34 -40.39
CA LYS A 894 40.98 40.21 -39.43
C LYS A 894 40.21 41.51 -39.28
N LYS A 895 39.39 41.60 -38.22
CA LYS A 895 38.57 42.80 -37.94
C LYS A 895 39.36 43.94 -37.28
N ASP A 896 40.45 43.65 -36.53
CA ASP A 896 41.36 44.67 -35.94
C ASP A 896 42.84 44.17 -35.82
N PRO A 897 43.88 45.04 -35.91
CA PRO A 897 45.29 44.70 -35.71
C PRO A 897 45.68 43.78 -34.54
N SER A 898 44.87 43.65 -33.48
CA SER A 898 45.17 42.79 -32.32
C SER A 898 44.27 41.56 -32.15
N THR A 899 43.26 41.34 -32.99
CA THR A 899 42.31 40.22 -32.83
C THR A 899 41.95 39.58 -34.16
N TRP A 900 41.98 38.24 -34.19
CA TRP A 900 41.57 37.41 -35.33
C TRP A 900 40.23 36.74 -35.01
N GLU A 901 39.33 36.62 -35.99
CA GLU A 901 38.07 35.85 -35.90
C GLU A 901 38.13 34.68 -36.92
N TYR A 902 37.82 33.46 -36.49
CA TYR A 902 37.87 32.22 -37.30
C TYR A 902 36.45 31.67 -37.52
N ALA A 903 36.15 31.08 -38.69
CA ALA A 903 34.88 30.40 -38.96
C ALA A 903 35.07 29.10 -39.77
N PHE A 904 34.40 28.01 -39.36
CA PHE A 904 34.34 26.73 -40.09
C PHE A 904 33.11 26.72 -41.02
N TYR A 905 33.31 26.27 -42.26
CA TYR A 905 32.27 26.10 -43.26
C TYR A 905 32.31 24.65 -43.76
N ASP A 906 31.23 23.91 -43.60
CA ASP A 906 30.93 22.76 -44.47
C ASP A 906 30.20 23.27 -45.72
N ASP A 907 30.25 22.54 -46.82
CA ASP A 907 29.87 22.96 -48.20
C ASP A 907 28.36 23.23 -48.39
N TRP A 908 27.60 23.32 -47.29
CA TRP A 908 26.19 23.66 -47.25
C TRP A 908 25.88 25.05 -46.68
N CYS A 909 26.89 25.84 -46.30
CA CYS A 909 26.71 27.14 -45.64
C CYS A 909 26.93 28.38 -46.54
N GLU A 910 26.76 28.28 -47.86
CA GLU A 910 26.90 29.46 -48.75
C GLU A 910 25.75 30.47 -48.68
N LYS A 911 24.75 30.32 -47.79
CA LYS A 911 23.55 31.18 -47.81
C LYS A 911 23.31 32.14 -46.66
N ASN A 912 23.92 32.01 -45.48
CA ASN A 912 23.62 32.93 -44.37
C ASN A 912 24.88 33.38 -43.60
N ARG A 913 25.02 34.70 -43.44
CA ARG A 913 26.29 35.39 -43.17
C ARG A 913 26.52 35.77 -41.70
N ASP A 914 25.86 35.12 -40.75
CA ASP A 914 25.89 35.51 -39.32
C ASP A 914 25.91 34.31 -38.34
N VAL A 915 26.32 33.10 -38.77
CA VAL A 915 26.37 31.92 -37.89
C VAL A 915 27.76 31.27 -37.92
N LEU A 916 28.26 30.91 -36.74
CA LEU A 916 29.50 30.18 -36.51
C LEU A 916 29.13 28.75 -36.10
N CYS A 917 29.52 27.72 -36.86
CA CYS A 917 29.29 26.31 -36.52
C CYS A 917 30.63 25.59 -36.29
N VAL A 918 30.72 24.69 -35.31
CA VAL A 918 31.84 23.73 -35.12
C VAL A 918 31.23 22.33 -35.06
N SER A 919 31.77 21.36 -35.80
CA SER A 919 31.37 19.95 -35.69
C SER A 919 32.58 19.04 -35.45
N GLN A 920 32.52 18.22 -34.40
CA GLN A 920 33.09 16.87 -34.41
C GLN A 920 31.93 15.90 -34.64
N GLY A 921 31.86 15.22 -35.79
CA GLY A 921 30.70 14.38 -36.13
C GLY A 921 30.68 13.09 -35.29
N SER A 922 29.68 12.83 -34.44
CA SER A 922 28.34 12.40 -34.86
C SER A 922 27.20 12.77 -33.91
N TYR A 923 27.40 13.69 -32.96
CA TYR A 923 26.28 14.28 -32.21
C TYR A 923 26.28 15.78 -32.48
N ASN A 924 25.40 16.21 -33.38
CA ASN A 924 25.17 17.61 -33.70
C ASN A 924 24.49 18.30 -32.51
N TYR A 925 25.24 18.81 -31.55
CA TYR A 925 24.76 19.91 -30.71
C TYR A 925 25.11 21.23 -31.41
N GLU A 926 24.09 21.95 -31.87
CA GLU A 926 24.23 23.33 -32.35
C GLU A 926 24.23 24.29 -31.15
N ILE A 927 25.41 24.73 -30.68
CA ILE A 927 25.48 25.81 -29.68
C ILE A 927 25.31 27.16 -30.37
N CYS A 928 24.15 27.80 -30.20
CA CYS A 928 23.89 29.15 -30.69
C CYS A 928 24.07 30.18 -29.56
N THR A 929 24.96 31.17 -29.75
CA THR A 929 25.07 32.32 -28.81
C THR A 929 24.54 33.59 -29.45
N ALA A 930 23.50 34.18 -28.85
CA ALA A 930 22.95 35.47 -29.29
C ALA A 930 23.47 36.60 -28.41
N TRP A 931 24.18 37.56 -29.02
CA TRP A 931 24.71 38.75 -28.34
C TRP A 931 23.92 40.01 -28.72
N ASN A 932 23.29 40.68 -27.74
CA ASN A 932 22.56 41.94 -27.99
C ASN A 932 23.29 43.23 -27.56
N GLY A 933 24.56 43.12 -27.14
CA GLY A 933 25.40 44.27 -26.81
C GLY A 933 25.37 44.72 -25.34
N SER A 934 24.66 44.05 -24.43
CA SER A 934 24.81 44.27 -22.97
C SER A 934 24.62 43.05 -22.06
N ARG A 935 24.15 41.91 -22.58
CA ARG A 935 24.15 40.58 -21.93
C ARG A 935 24.44 39.48 -22.96
N LEU A 936 25.09 38.41 -22.50
CA LEU A 936 25.20 37.13 -23.19
C LEU A 936 24.02 36.27 -22.69
N SER A 937 23.24 35.68 -23.59
CA SER A 937 22.25 34.66 -23.23
C SER A 937 22.70 33.35 -23.85
N LEU A 938 22.89 32.34 -22.99
CA LEU A 938 23.18 30.97 -23.38
C LEU A 938 21.84 30.30 -23.70
N CYS A 939 21.70 29.74 -24.91
CA CYS A 939 20.76 28.64 -25.13
C CYS A 939 21.62 27.41 -25.41
N VAL A 940 21.44 26.38 -24.57
CA VAL A 940 21.73 25.00 -24.95
C VAL A 940 20.59 24.54 -25.84
#